data_AF-A0A2N1VZ10-F1
#
_entry.id   AF-A0A2N1VZ10-F1
#
_cell.length_a   1.000
_cell.length_b   1.000
_cell.length_c   1.000
_cell.angle_alpha   90.00
_cell.angle_beta   90.00
_cell.angle_gamma   90.00
#
_symmetry.space_group_name_H-M   'P 1'
#
loop_
_entity.id
_entity.type
_entity.pdbx_description
1 polymer ?
#
loop_
_entity_poly.entity_id
_entity_poly.type
_entity_poly.pdbx_seq_one_letter_code
_entity_poly.pdbx_strand_id
1 'polypeptide(L)'
;MKKIILFLLISLFIANKSSAQNLSDNFASAKLFFDQKDFATAYKLFAEISNGDGLEKNLISTAKYYSAASLFNLNQIEGCIAEYEDFINKYKYSNFRTKALYELGTIYFEHERYVKSREKLLTLLREYPTGEYSGSSYYWIGKSYYKEKNLIDAEQYLKESITKKNNNFLDYSLYTLANLYEDKNDYKNAVNYYDELLAYHHNSSLAPLAQMRVGACYFKMNEYDKAILELSDPLIADLPTDLSDEAQYLLANSFFRLKEYENAQKSYKKLLSNYKDEKVIREVEYGLAWISFQMREYEEAYRLFGKLAKDSKDSISVNSMFWSGECLRYLDKTSEAMEVFNNFLKKYPGSKLVSAVNFNLGLLDFNSKKSESSEKFLILAAESNDLKTKAKAYSLLGEIRLQKKDYAKAREYFQNALSATSNSEDVYRDATLGLGISCFYLDDYNKSIASFSELYNKFQRFEPDKVSFYFAEAYFAAKNYSAALKQYHRVSDADANFSKLSLIGKAYAYFNLKDFANASIYFREFITKYKNDKNYLDAKLRLADSYYGLKDFTKAGVIYGEIFSGKNKRLDNDFAYYQYAQSLYKSGKLSNAIDEFATLQKKFPKSKYADDSQYLIGWIYFQQNNFRAAIKNYSDVFRLYPKSTVKPIAIYSIGDSYYNMGDYDSALTFYGKLINEYPRTKFILDAINGIQYCYIAKDQPDKAVEFIDRFISNNPKSEYVEEILMKRGEIYYTLGNYNKAEYSYLEFLNRYPSGKYTAEAYYWIGKSYSMLKKNDSAIEYFNMITTNYLTSKFGVDAVIELGELYKSSKNFDAALALYSRVIPKISDEKRIPEVMFAKAMILIETKDYSNAYSTLNETINYYDGSIFADKAKIELSLIEIARSKFDNAEKLLKELGQTRRDDIGAQAQYLYGVVLLDQGKIDDAMSALVRVRSIFSSYDFWYSKSLIALGDCYSKKNDKKNAREMYRAVIEKHSKDELGSEARTKLNNL
;
A
#
# COMPACT_ATOMS: atom_id res chain seq x y z
N MET A 1 -134.24 -24.26 -44.93
CA MET A 1 -133.33 -24.04 -43.78
C MET A 1 -131.86 -24.48 -43.97
N LYS A 2 -131.45 -25.12 -45.09
CA LYS A 2 -130.04 -25.54 -45.32
C LYS A 2 -129.16 -24.59 -46.14
N LYS A 3 -129.68 -23.47 -46.68
CA LYS A 3 -128.87 -22.46 -47.41
C LYS A 3 -128.45 -21.23 -46.60
N ILE A 4 -129.01 -21.01 -45.40
CA ILE A 4 -128.68 -19.85 -44.54
C ILE A 4 -127.51 -20.15 -43.58
N ILE A 5 -127.31 -21.41 -43.19
CA ILE A 5 -126.22 -21.81 -42.27
C ILE A 5 -124.86 -21.83 -42.99
N LEU A 6 -124.81 -22.12 -44.29
CA LEU A 6 -123.56 -22.09 -45.06
C LEU A 6 -123.07 -20.66 -45.36
N PHE A 7 -123.98 -19.68 -45.43
CA PHE A 7 -123.63 -18.26 -45.65
C PHE A 7 -123.16 -17.58 -44.35
N LEU A 8 -123.74 -17.95 -43.20
CA LEU A 8 -123.33 -17.44 -41.89
C LEU A 8 -121.93 -17.95 -41.45
N LEU A 9 -121.59 -19.21 -41.74
CA LEU A 9 -120.25 -19.75 -41.46
C LEU A 9 -119.15 -19.16 -42.35
N ILE A 10 -119.46 -18.76 -43.59
CA ILE A 10 -118.51 -18.07 -44.47
C ILE A 10 -118.37 -16.60 -44.07
N SER A 11 -119.44 -15.93 -43.60
CA SER A 11 -119.36 -14.54 -43.12
C SER A 11 -118.58 -14.37 -41.80
N LEU A 12 -118.64 -15.33 -40.87
CA LEU A 12 -117.84 -15.32 -39.63
C LEU A 12 -116.36 -15.65 -39.87
N PHE A 13 -116.05 -16.50 -40.87
CA PHE A 13 -114.67 -16.74 -41.28
C PHE A 13 -114.06 -15.56 -42.06
N ILE A 14 -114.86 -14.79 -42.80
CA ILE A 14 -114.39 -13.60 -43.52
C ILE A 14 -114.23 -12.39 -42.56
N ALA A 15 -115.10 -12.23 -41.56
CA ALA A 15 -115.00 -11.15 -40.56
C ALA A 15 -113.81 -11.33 -39.58
N ASN A 16 -113.48 -12.57 -39.18
CA ASN A 16 -112.29 -12.85 -38.37
C ASN A 16 -110.98 -12.78 -39.18
N LYS A 17 -111.03 -13.05 -40.50
CA LYS A 17 -109.86 -12.80 -41.37
C LYS A 17 -109.63 -11.31 -41.57
N SER A 18 -110.68 -10.49 -41.71
CA SER A 18 -110.52 -9.05 -41.91
C SER A 18 -109.99 -8.31 -40.67
N SER A 19 -110.33 -8.74 -39.44
CA SER A 19 -109.80 -8.14 -38.21
C SER A 19 -108.34 -8.52 -37.94
N ALA A 20 -107.98 -9.80 -38.13
CA ALA A 20 -106.59 -10.27 -38.00
C ALA A 20 -105.66 -9.66 -39.06
N GLN A 21 -106.17 -9.41 -40.27
CA GLN A 21 -105.40 -8.77 -41.34
C GLN A 21 -105.18 -7.26 -41.07
N ASN A 22 -106.18 -6.55 -40.51
CA ASN A 22 -106.05 -5.16 -40.07
C ASN A 22 -105.01 -4.98 -38.92
N LEU A 23 -104.98 -5.91 -37.97
CA LEU A 23 -103.99 -5.92 -36.88
C LEU A 23 -102.56 -6.25 -37.37
N SER A 24 -102.43 -7.04 -38.45
CA SER A 24 -101.14 -7.30 -39.10
C SER A 24 -100.62 -6.07 -39.86
N ASP A 25 -101.50 -5.31 -40.53
CA ASP A 25 -101.13 -4.04 -41.19
C ASP A 25 -100.75 -2.95 -40.17
N ASN A 26 -101.42 -2.93 -39.00
CA ASN A 26 -101.08 -2.05 -37.88
C ASN A 26 -99.69 -2.29 -37.30
N PHE A 27 -99.14 -3.51 -37.41
CA PHE A 27 -97.77 -3.80 -36.92
C PHE A 27 -96.70 -3.04 -37.71
N ALA A 28 -96.85 -2.92 -39.03
CA ALA A 28 -95.95 -2.14 -39.86
C ALA A 28 -96.00 -0.64 -39.48
N SER A 29 -97.20 -0.12 -39.19
CA SER A 29 -97.38 1.25 -38.69
C SER A 29 -96.78 1.45 -37.29
N ALA A 30 -96.98 0.51 -36.36
CA ALA A 30 -96.38 0.57 -35.03
C ALA A 30 -94.85 0.60 -35.10
N LYS A 31 -94.26 -0.20 -36.00
CA LYS A 31 -92.82 -0.23 -36.25
C LYS A 31 -92.32 1.07 -36.88
N LEU A 32 -93.06 1.66 -37.81
CA LEU A 32 -92.74 2.96 -38.38
C LEU A 32 -92.68 4.07 -37.31
N PHE A 33 -93.66 4.14 -36.41
CA PHE A 33 -93.65 5.12 -35.31
C PHE A 33 -92.48 4.89 -34.34
N PHE A 34 -92.14 3.63 -34.07
CA PHE A 34 -90.97 3.29 -33.26
C PHE A 34 -89.67 3.80 -33.90
N ASP A 35 -89.51 3.59 -35.21
CA ASP A 35 -88.33 4.01 -35.95
C ASP A 35 -88.27 5.55 -36.11
N GLN A 36 -89.41 6.23 -36.12
CA GLN A 36 -89.54 7.69 -36.05
C GLN A 36 -89.34 8.28 -34.64
N LYS A 37 -89.04 7.43 -33.63
CA LYS A 37 -88.88 7.80 -32.21
C LYS A 37 -90.14 8.33 -31.52
N ASP A 38 -91.34 8.13 -32.10
CA ASP A 38 -92.61 8.34 -31.41
C ASP A 38 -92.96 7.10 -30.57
N PHE A 39 -92.25 6.94 -29.46
CA PHE A 39 -92.35 5.76 -28.62
C PHE A 39 -93.69 5.65 -27.87
N ALA A 40 -94.39 6.75 -27.63
CA ALA A 40 -95.69 6.75 -26.94
C ALA A 40 -96.80 6.16 -27.83
N THR A 41 -96.83 6.56 -29.11
CA THR A 41 -97.75 6.01 -30.10
C THR A 41 -97.38 4.57 -30.43
N ALA A 42 -96.09 4.28 -30.62
CA ALA A 42 -95.60 2.93 -30.85
C ALA A 42 -95.97 1.97 -29.71
N TYR A 43 -95.79 2.38 -28.45
CA TYR A 43 -96.15 1.58 -27.27
C TYR A 43 -97.63 1.16 -27.30
N LYS A 44 -98.54 2.13 -27.50
CA LYS A 44 -99.98 1.85 -27.54
C LYS A 44 -100.34 0.82 -28.60
N LEU A 45 -99.82 1.01 -29.81
CA LEU A 45 -100.09 0.11 -30.93
C LEU A 45 -99.50 -1.29 -30.71
N PHE A 46 -98.27 -1.38 -30.21
CA PHE A 46 -97.66 -2.68 -29.89
C PHE A 46 -98.37 -3.39 -28.72
N ALA A 47 -98.78 -2.66 -27.69
CA ALA A 47 -99.55 -3.21 -26.58
C ALA A 47 -100.90 -3.76 -27.05
N GLU A 48 -101.60 -3.06 -27.95
CA GLU A 48 -102.86 -3.50 -28.56
C GLU A 48 -102.67 -4.77 -29.39
N ILE A 49 -101.68 -4.79 -30.31
CA ILE A 49 -101.36 -5.95 -31.15
C ILE A 49 -100.99 -7.17 -30.29
N SER A 50 -100.27 -6.94 -29.19
CA SER A 50 -99.80 -8.00 -28.31
C SER A 50 -100.90 -8.71 -27.51
N ASN A 51 -102.12 -8.16 -27.49
CA ASN A 51 -103.29 -8.71 -26.80
C ASN A 51 -104.37 -9.22 -27.78
N GLY A 52 -104.10 -9.23 -29.09
CA GLY A 52 -105.06 -9.66 -30.13
C GLY A 52 -105.19 -11.19 -30.27
N ASP A 53 -106.42 -11.69 -30.28
CA ASP A 53 -106.74 -13.11 -30.47
C ASP A 53 -106.65 -13.52 -31.95
N GLY A 54 -106.06 -14.69 -32.23
CA GLY A 54 -105.99 -15.29 -33.57
C GLY A 54 -104.79 -14.89 -34.44
N LEU A 55 -103.86 -14.07 -33.92
CA LEU A 55 -102.62 -13.70 -34.61
C LEU A 55 -101.52 -14.77 -34.49
N GLU A 56 -100.56 -14.75 -35.43
CA GLU A 56 -99.38 -15.63 -35.35
C GLU A 56 -98.57 -15.34 -34.08
N LYS A 57 -98.19 -16.42 -33.36
CA LYS A 57 -97.44 -16.32 -32.10
C LYS A 57 -96.15 -15.51 -32.21
N ASN A 58 -95.49 -15.55 -33.38
CA ASN A 58 -94.28 -14.77 -33.64
C ASN A 58 -94.55 -13.25 -33.66
N LEU A 59 -95.66 -12.83 -34.28
CA LEU A 59 -96.08 -11.43 -34.35
C LEU A 59 -96.39 -10.89 -32.95
N ILE A 60 -97.13 -11.65 -32.15
CA ILE A 60 -97.46 -11.30 -30.76
C ILE A 60 -96.19 -11.12 -29.92
N SER A 61 -95.26 -12.09 -30.00
CA SER A 61 -94.00 -12.01 -29.26
C SER A 61 -93.14 -10.81 -29.69
N THR A 62 -93.13 -10.49 -30.98
CA THR A 62 -92.40 -9.34 -31.52
C THR A 62 -93.01 -8.03 -31.05
N ALA A 63 -94.34 -7.91 -31.05
CA ALA A 63 -95.04 -6.74 -30.52
C ALA A 63 -94.79 -6.55 -29.02
N LYS A 64 -94.81 -7.62 -28.21
CA LYS A 64 -94.45 -7.56 -26.78
C LYS A 64 -93.03 -7.04 -26.56
N TYR A 65 -92.06 -7.50 -27.36
CA TYR A 65 -90.68 -7.00 -27.27
C TYR A 65 -90.60 -5.49 -27.57
N TYR A 66 -91.20 -5.03 -28.67
CA TYR A 66 -91.15 -3.61 -29.01
C TYR A 66 -91.97 -2.73 -28.05
N SER A 67 -93.02 -3.26 -27.44
CA SER A 67 -93.75 -2.61 -26.34
C SER A 67 -92.82 -2.30 -25.17
N ALA A 68 -92.08 -3.31 -24.69
CA ALA A 68 -91.10 -3.14 -23.61
C ALA A 68 -89.97 -2.16 -24.00
N ALA A 69 -89.48 -2.24 -25.25
CA ALA A 69 -88.47 -1.33 -25.76
C ALA A 69 -88.99 0.12 -25.88
N SER A 70 -90.26 0.33 -26.22
CA SER A 70 -90.88 1.66 -26.23
C SER A 70 -90.94 2.26 -24.83
N LEU A 71 -91.29 1.46 -23.81
CA LEU A 71 -91.28 1.91 -22.41
C LEU A 71 -89.89 2.32 -21.94
N PHE A 72 -88.84 1.58 -22.34
CA PHE A 72 -87.46 1.95 -22.05
C PHE A 72 -87.12 3.35 -22.60
N ASN A 73 -87.45 3.60 -23.87
CA ASN A 73 -87.18 4.88 -24.53
C ASN A 73 -88.06 6.03 -23.99
N LEU A 74 -89.20 5.73 -23.36
CA LEU A 74 -90.03 6.69 -22.63
C LEU A 74 -89.55 6.95 -21.19
N ASN A 75 -88.42 6.34 -20.78
CA ASN A 75 -87.89 6.38 -19.42
C ASN A 75 -88.85 5.80 -18.35
N GLN A 76 -89.77 4.90 -18.73
CA GLN A 76 -90.67 4.19 -17.81
C GLN A 76 -90.05 2.85 -17.38
N ILE A 77 -89.00 2.95 -16.56
CA ILE A 77 -88.08 1.83 -16.28
C ILE A 77 -88.76 0.63 -15.61
N GLU A 78 -89.58 0.82 -14.57
CA GLU A 78 -90.22 -0.31 -13.87
C GLU A 78 -91.26 -1.02 -14.75
N GLY A 79 -92.00 -0.27 -15.57
CA GLY A 79 -92.92 -0.85 -16.57
C GLY A 79 -92.17 -1.65 -17.64
N CYS A 80 -91.07 -1.10 -18.13
CA CYS A 80 -90.18 -1.76 -19.08
C CYS A 80 -89.61 -3.08 -18.51
N ILE A 81 -89.09 -3.06 -17.28
CA ILE A 81 -88.58 -4.25 -16.59
C ILE A 81 -89.68 -5.31 -16.47
N ALA A 82 -90.88 -4.93 -16.05
CA ALA A 82 -92.00 -5.85 -15.89
C ALA A 82 -92.39 -6.50 -17.24
N GLU A 83 -92.47 -5.72 -18.32
CA GLU A 83 -92.79 -6.26 -19.65
C GLU A 83 -91.68 -7.12 -20.24
N TYR A 84 -90.40 -6.78 -20.02
CA TYR A 84 -89.28 -7.64 -20.45
C TYR A 84 -89.22 -8.94 -19.65
N GLU A 85 -89.44 -8.92 -18.33
CA GLU A 85 -89.52 -10.14 -17.51
C GLU A 85 -90.70 -11.03 -17.95
N ASP A 86 -91.87 -10.44 -18.21
CA ASP A 86 -93.03 -11.19 -18.72
C ASP A 86 -92.73 -11.82 -20.08
N PHE A 87 -92.12 -11.03 -20.98
CA PHE A 87 -91.71 -11.48 -22.30
C PHE A 87 -90.72 -12.66 -22.24
N ILE A 88 -89.68 -12.52 -21.41
CA ILE A 88 -88.65 -13.55 -21.18
C ILE A 88 -89.23 -14.78 -20.47
N ASN A 89 -90.29 -14.68 -19.67
CA ASN A 89 -90.84 -15.89 -19.04
C ASN A 89 -91.79 -16.65 -19.98
N LYS A 90 -92.62 -15.93 -20.76
CA LYS A 90 -93.67 -16.55 -21.60
C LYS A 90 -93.19 -16.99 -22.99
N TYR A 91 -92.28 -16.24 -23.63
CA TYR A 91 -91.91 -16.46 -25.03
C TYR A 91 -90.50 -17.05 -25.19
N LYS A 92 -90.34 -18.33 -24.82
CA LYS A 92 -89.04 -19.05 -24.82
C LYS A 92 -88.40 -19.24 -26.19
N TYR A 93 -89.17 -19.27 -27.26
CA TYR A 93 -88.69 -19.52 -28.62
C TYR A 93 -88.71 -18.27 -29.50
N SER A 94 -88.88 -17.07 -28.93
CA SER A 94 -88.88 -15.83 -29.70
C SER A 94 -87.48 -15.43 -30.15
N ASN A 95 -87.36 -14.95 -31.40
CA ASN A 95 -86.10 -14.43 -31.96
C ASN A 95 -85.57 -13.20 -31.20
N PHE A 96 -86.40 -12.52 -30.40
CA PHE A 96 -86.00 -11.36 -29.60
C PHE A 96 -85.59 -11.71 -28.16
N ARG A 97 -85.69 -12.98 -27.74
CA ARG A 97 -85.40 -13.37 -26.36
C ARG A 97 -83.97 -13.04 -25.94
N THR A 98 -82.99 -13.37 -26.78
CA THR A 98 -81.57 -13.11 -26.49
C THR A 98 -81.31 -11.60 -26.34
N LYS A 99 -81.93 -10.78 -27.20
CA LYS A 99 -81.83 -9.32 -27.13
C LYS A 99 -82.51 -8.74 -25.88
N ALA A 100 -83.70 -9.23 -25.54
CA ALA A 100 -84.42 -8.83 -24.34
C ALA A 100 -83.68 -9.20 -23.04
N LEU A 101 -83.09 -10.40 -22.96
CA LEU A 101 -82.26 -10.81 -21.82
C LEU A 101 -81.04 -9.89 -21.64
N TYR A 102 -80.41 -9.49 -22.74
CA TYR A 102 -79.27 -8.58 -22.74
C TYR A 102 -79.68 -7.16 -22.30
N GLU A 103 -80.69 -6.58 -22.94
CA GLU A 103 -81.21 -5.24 -22.63
C GLU A 103 -81.72 -5.15 -21.18
N LEU A 104 -82.44 -6.16 -20.70
CA LEU A 104 -82.87 -6.20 -19.30
C LEU A 104 -81.67 -6.31 -18.33
N GLY A 105 -80.67 -7.11 -18.69
CA GLY A 105 -79.42 -7.23 -17.94
C GLY A 105 -78.67 -5.89 -17.81
N THR A 106 -78.54 -5.13 -18.89
CA THR A 106 -77.89 -3.80 -18.86
C THR A 106 -78.76 -2.76 -18.16
N ILE A 107 -80.08 -2.78 -18.32
CA ILE A 107 -81.00 -1.92 -17.57
C ILE A 107 -80.85 -2.13 -16.07
N TYR A 108 -80.80 -3.39 -15.61
CA TYR A 108 -80.54 -3.70 -14.20
C TYR A 108 -79.17 -3.19 -13.74
N PHE A 109 -78.14 -3.25 -14.59
CA PHE A 109 -76.80 -2.74 -14.26
C PHE A 109 -76.82 -1.22 -14.05
N GLU A 110 -77.40 -0.47 -14.98
CA GLU A 110 -77.45 1.01 -14.93
C GLU A 110 -78.25 1.52 -13.72
N HIS A 111 -79.15 0.71 -13.17
CA HIS A 111 -79.91 1.01 -11.96
C HIS A 111 -79.31 0.37 -10.70
N GLU A 112 -78.03 0.02 -10.73
CA GLU A 112 -77.25 -0.56 -9.62
C GLU A 112 -77.80 -1.89 -9.06
N ARG A 113 -78.68 -2.57 -9.80
CA ARG A 113 -79.24 -3.89 -9.44
C ARG A 113 -78.33 -5.01 -9.98
N TYR A 114 -77.06 -5.00 -9.55
CA TYR A 114 -75.99 -5.83 -10.10
C TYR A 114 -76.28 -7.35 -10.05
N VAL A 115 -76.86 -7.86 -8.97
CA VAL A 115 -77.21 -9.29 -8.84
C VAL A 115 -78.23 -9.70 -9.90
N LYS A 116 -79.30 -8.91 -10.07
CA LYS A 116 -80.35 -9.15 -11.08
C LYS A 116 -79.81 -9.02 -12.50
N SER A 117 -78.92 -8.05 -12.74
CA SER A 117 -78.19 -7.91 -14.00
C SER A 117 -77.45 -9.19 -14.35
N ARG A 118 -76.63 -9.71 -13.42
CA ARG A 118 -75.89 -10.96 -13.60
C ARG A 118 -76.81 -12.15 -13.81
N GLU A 119 -77.93 -12.28 -13.09
CA GLU A 119 -78.89 -13.37 -13.26
C GLU A 119 -79.40 -13.46 -14.71
N LYS A 120 -79.80 -12.33 -15.31
CA LYS A 120 -80.31 -12.30 -16.69
C LYS A 120 -79.21 -12.52 -17.72
N LEU A 121 -78.03 -11.94 -17.51
CA LEU A 121 -76.89 -12.11 -18.41
C LEU A 121 -76.30 -13.53 -18.33
N LEU A 122 -76.26 -14.16 -17.16
CA LEU A 122 -75.87 -15.57 -17.02
C LEU A 122 -76.89 -16.51 -17.65
N THR A 123 -78.18 -16.18 -17.56
CA THR A 123 -79.23 -16.90 -18.28
C THR A 123 -79.02 -16.81 -19.79
N LEU A 124 -78.68 -15.62 -20.30
CA LEU A 124 -78.30 -15.41 -21.70
C LEU A 124 -77.10 -16.27 -22.09
N LEU A 125 -76.01 -16.26 -21.32
CA LEU A 125 -74.82 -17.05 -21.62
C LEU A 125 -75.06 -18.55 -21.59
N ARG A 126 -75.95 -19.04 -20.71
CA ARG A 126 -76.31 -20.46 -20.62
C ARG A 126 -77.17 -20.93 -21.79
N GLU A 127 -78.14 -20.10 -22.21
CA GLU A 127 -79.07 -20.45 -23.29
C GLU A 127 -78.50 -20.14 -24.69
N TYR A 128 -77.65 -19.12 -24.80
CA TYR A 128 -77.13 -18.56 -26.07
C TYR A 128 -75.62 -18.29 -26.02
N PRO A 129 -74.77 -19.30 -25.78
CA PRO A 129 -73.34 -19.11 -25.50
C PRO A 129 -72.55 -18.47 -26.66
N THR A 130 -73.01 -18.60 -27.91
CA THR A 130 -72.38 -18.04 -29.11
C THR A 130 -73.20 -16.92 -29.77
N GLY A 131 -74.26 -16.43 -29.11
CA GLY A 131 -75.14 -15.39 -29.66
C GLY A 131 -74.50 -14.00 -29.70
N GLU A 132 -75.05 -13.08 -30.50
CA GLU A 132 -74.55 -11.71 -30.71
C GLU A 132 -74.15 -10.98 -29.42
N TYR A 133 -74.94 -11.12 -28.36
CA TYR A 133 -74.73 -10.42 -27.08
C TYR A 133 -73.84 -11.17 -26.07
N SER A 134 -73.36 -12.37 -26.41
CA SER A 134 -72.60 -13.22 -25.47
C SER A 134 -71.31 -12.53 -24.99
N GLY A 135 -70.49 -12.01 -25.90
CA GLY A 135 -69.25 -11.31 -25.54
C GLY A 135 -69.49 -10.07 -24.68
N SER A 136 -70.45 -9.23 -25.07
CA SER A 136 -70.82 -8.03 -24.30
C SER A 136 -71.42 -8.38 -22.93
N SER A 137 -72.05 -9.55 -22.78
CA SER A 137 -72.59 -10.01 -21.49
C SER A 137 -71.49 -10.36 -20.48
N TYR A 138 -70.37 -10.96 -20.93
CA TYR A 138 -69.21 -11.20 -20.07
C TYR A 138 -68.66 -9.90 -19.48
N TYR A 139 -68.57 -8.82 -20.28
CA TYR A 139 -68.16 -7.49 -19.81
C TYR A 139 -69.07 -6.97 -18.69
N TRP A 140 -70.39 -6.94 -18.91
CA TRP A 140 -71.32 -6.40 -17.91
C TRP A 140 -71.37 -7.24 -16.63
N ILE A 141 -71.22 -8.57 -16.72
CA ILE A 141 -71.08 -9.44 -15.54
C ILE A 141 -69.79 -9.12 -14.78
N GLY A 142 -68.66 -9.05 -15.48
CA GLY A 142 -67.36 -8.73 -14.87
C GLY A 142 -67.36 -7.34 -14.23
N LYS A 143 -67.91 -6.33 -14.91
CA LYS A 143 -68.08 -4.98 -14.40
C LYS A 143 -69.01 -4.92 -13.18
N SER A 144 -70.06 -5.76 -13.15
CA SER A 144 -70.95 -5.88 -11.99
C SER A 144 -70.18 -6.36 -10.75
N TYR A 145 -69.39 -7.42 -10.89
CA TYR A 145 -68.56 -7.92 -9.80
C TYR A 145 -67.49 -6.90 -9.36
N TYR A 146 -66.90 -6.18 -10.32
CA TYR A 146 -65.93 -5.12 -10.02
C TYR A 146 -66.55 -3.99 -9.18
N LYS A 147 -67.77 -3.54 -9.52
CA LYS A 147 -68.51 -2.54 -8.72
C LYS A 147 -68.83 -3.02 -7.30
N GLU A 148 -69.06 -4.32 -7.12
CA GLU A 148 -69.25 -4.95 -5.81
C GLU A 148 -67.93 -5.23 -5.05
N LYS A 149 -66.77 -4.84 -5.61
CA LYS A 149 -65.42 -5.14 -5.11
C LYS A 149 -65.09 -6.64 -5.01
N ASN A 150 -65.84 -7.49 -5.72
CA ASN A 150 -65.51 -8.90 -5.87
C ASN A 150 -64.51 -9.08 -7.02
N LEU A 151 -63.23 -8.85 -6.70
CA LEU A 151 -62.16 -8.79 -7.71
C LEU A 151 -61.87 -10.15 -8.36
N ILE A 152 -62.12 -11.27 -7.66
CA ILE A 152 -61.82 -12.62 -8.19
C ILE A 152 -62.77 -12.94 -9.35
N ASP A 153 -64.08 -12.83 -9.10
CA ASP A 153 -65.08 -13.11 -10.12
C ASP A 153 -65.02 -12.06 -11.24
N ALA A 154 -64.80 -10.78 -10.88
CA ALA A 154 -64.62 -9.72 -11.87
C ALA A 154 -63.48 -10.03 -12.85
N GLU A 155 -62.32 -10.45 -12.34
CA GLU A 155 -61.16 -10.81 -13.16
C GLU A 155 -61.47 -11.96 -14.11
N GLN A 156 -62.12 -13.02 -13.61
CA GLN A 156 -62.49 -14.19 -14.43
C GLN A 156 -63.40 -13.78 -15.60
N TYR A 157 -64.49 -13.06 -15.33
CA TYR A 157 -65.45 -12.68 -16.37
C TYR A 157 -64.89 -11.62 -17.33
N LEU A 158 -64.04 -10.68 -16.87
CA LEU A 158 -63.40 -9.69 -17.73
C LEU A 158 -62.31 -10.30 -18.63
N LYS A 159 -61.54 -11.28 -18.15
CA LYS A 159 -60.61 -12.04 -19.00
C LYS A 159 -61.33 -12.82 -20.08
N GLU A 160 -62.45 -13.45 -19.76
CA GLU A 160 -63.27 -14.10 -20.77
C GLU A 160 -63.83 -13.09 -21.77
N SER A 161 -64.27 -11.92 -21.30
CA SER A 161 -64.84 -10.83 -22.13
C SER A 161 -63.91 -10.37 -23.26
N ILE A 162 -62.61 -10.24 -23.00
CA ILE A 162 -61.63 -9.78 -24.01
C ILE A 162 -61.32 -10.84 -25.07
N THR A 163 -61.64 -12.12 -24.82
CA THR A 163 -61.46 -13.20 -25.82
C THR A 163 -62.62 -13.32 -26.81
N LYS A 164 -63.76 -12.64 -26.57
CA LYS A 164 -64.98 -12.83 -27.36
C LYS A 164 -65.07 -11.81 -28.50
N LYS A 165 -65.11 -12.30 -29.75
CA LYS A 165 -65.20 -11.45 -30.97
C LYS A 165 -66.47 -10.61 -31.07
N ASN A 166 -67.54 -11.00 -30.40
CA ASN A 166 -68.85 -10.35 -30.36
C ASN A 166 -69.01 -9.43 -29.12
N ASN A 167 -67.90 -9.02 -28.51
CA ASN A 167 -67.90 -8.02 -27.46
C ASN A 167 -67.75 -6.62 -28.07
N ASN A 168 -68.77 -5.78 -27.93
CA ASN A 168 -68.74 -4.40 -28.41
C ASN A 168 -68.08 -3.42 -27.40
N PHE A 169 -67.63 -3.94 -26.25
CA PHE A 169 -67.03 -3.18 -25.14
C PHE A 169 -65.62 -3.70 -24.83
N LEU A 170 -64.83 -4.06 -25.86
CA LEU A 170 -63.48 -4.60 -25.69
C LEU A 170 -62.54 -3.60 -25.01
N ASP A 171 -62.55 -2.34 -25.46
CA ASP A 171 -61.82 -1.23 -24.86
C ASP A 171 -62.24 -0.99 -23.39
N TYR A 172 -63.54 -0.94 -23.09
CA TYR A 172 -64.00 -0.84 -21.70
C TYR A 172 -63.67 -2.07 -20.85
N SER A 173 -63.63 -3.27 -21.45
CA SER A 173 -63.23 -4.52 -20.77
C SER A 173 -61.75 -4.48 -20.38
N LEU A 174 -60.88 -4.09 -21.31
CA LEU A 174 -59.45 -3.90 -21.07
C LEU A 174 -59.21 -2.83 -20.00
N TYR A 175 -59.86 -1.67 -20.11
CA TYR A 175 -59.73 -0.59 -19.13
C TYR A 175 -60.20 -1.00 -17.72
N THR A 176 -61.34 -1.71 -17.61
CA THR A 176 -61.84 -2.17 -16.31
C THR A 176 -60.95 -3.25 -15.71
N LEU A 177 -60.42 -4.15 -16.54
CA LEU A 177 -59.47 -5.18 -16.12
C LEU A 177 -58.15 -4.55 -15.65
N ALA A 178 -57.64 -3.56 -16.36
CA ALA A 178 -56.45 -2.81 -15.97
C ALA A 178 -56.63 -2.10 -14.61
N ASN A 179 -57.75 -1.39 -14.40
CA ASN A 179 -58.07 -0.78 -13.10
C ASN A 179 -58.13 -1.82 -11.97
N LEU A 180 -58.70 -3.00 -12.24
CA LEU A 180 -58.76 -4.09 -11.26
C LEU A 180 -57.35 -4.54 -10.83
N TYR A 181 -56.40 -4.63 -11.75
CA TYR A 181 -55.01 -4.95 -11.40
C TYR A 181 -54.33 -3.81 -10.65
N GLU A 182 -54.64 -2.56 -10.97
CA GLU A 182 -54.14 -1.42 -10.21
C GLU A 182 -54.65 -1.42 -8.76
N ASP A 183 -55.93 -1.73 -8.54
CA ASP A 183 -56.53 -1.91 -7.20
C ASP A 183 -55.87 -3.07 -6.42
N LYS A 184 -55.35 -4.08 -7.12
CA LYS A 184 -54.55 -5.18 -6.55
C LYS A 184 -53.08 -4.80 -6.32
N ASN A 185 -52.66 -3.57 -6.65
CA ASN A 185 -51.27 -3.10 -6.69
C ASN A 185 -50.36 -3.90 -7.64
N ASP A 186 -50.94 -4.57 -8.63
CA ASP A 186 -50.22 -5.28 -9.69
C ASP A 186 -50.10 -4.37 -10.92
N TYR A 187 -49.28 -3.33 -10.75
CA TYR A 187 -49.11 -2.26 -11.74
C TYR A 187 -48.57 -2.76 -13.08
N LYS A 188 -47.80 -3.86 -13.08
CA LYS A 188 -47.26 -4.43 -14.31
C LYS A 188 -48.36 -5.02 -15.19
N ASN A 189 -49.27 -5.80 -14.61
CA ASN A 189 -50.41 -6.31 -15.36
C ASN A 189 -51.41 -5.21 -15.72
N ALA A 190 -51.59 -4.21 -14.86
CA ALA A 190 -52.40 -3.04 -15.19
C ALA A 190 -51.88 -2.33 -16.46
N VAL A 191 -50.58 -2.04 -16.52
CA VAL A 191 -49.91 -1.45 -17.70
C VAL A 191 -50.14 -2.30 -18.95
N ASN A 192 -49.92 -3.62 -18.89
CA ASN A 192 -50.10 -4.50 -20.05
C ASN A 192 -51.50 -4.36 -20.70
N TYR A 193 -52.56 -4.29 -19.88
CA TYR A 193 -53.94 -4.17 -20.39
C TYR A 193 -54.29 -2.75 -20.83
N TYR A 194 -53.72 -1.71 -20.20
CA TYR A 194 -53.85 -0.34 -20.71
C TYR A 194 -53.11 -0.17 -22.05
N ASP A 195 -51.92 -0.73 -22.19
CA ASP A 195 -51.15 -0.72 -23.44
C ASP A 195 -51.88 -1.47 -24.56
N GLU A 196 -52.52 -2.60 -24.24
CA GLU A 196 -53.36 -3.34 -25.19
C GLU A 196 -54.54 -2.49 -25.68
N LEU A 197 -55.17 -1.71 -24.79
CA LEU A 197 -56.21 -0.74 -25.16
C LEU A 197 -55.63 0.35 -26.08
N LEU A 198 -54.49 0.94 -25.72
CA LEU A 198 -53.86 2.00 -26.51
C LEU A 198 -53.41 1.52 -27.89
N ALA A 199 -52.91 0.28 -27.99
CA ALA A 199 -52.42 -0.30 -29.24
C ALA A 199 -53.54 -0.69 -30.21
N TYR A 200 -54.60 -1.32 -29.71
CA TYR A 200 -55.66 -1.88 -30.57
C TYR A 200 -56.94 -1.03 -30.64
N HIS A 201 -57.12 -0.08 -29.72
CA HIS A 201 -58.31 0.76 -29.59
C HIS A 201 -57.95 2.25 -29.41
N HIS A 202 -56.96 2.76 -30.15
CA HIS A 202 -56.43 4.13 -30.01
C HIS A 202 -57.47 5.26 -30.17
N ASN A 203 -58.58 5.03 -30.88
CA ASN A 203 -59.68 6.01 -31.04
C ASN A 203 -60.73 5.94 -29.91
N SER A 204 -60.53 5.07 -28.90
CA SER A 204 -61.45 4.96 -27.76
C SER A 204 -61.46 6.25 -26.94
N SER A 205 -62.64 6.63 -26.43
CA SER A 205 -62.76 7.73 -25.48
C SER A 205 -62.02 7.48 -24.15
N LEU A 206 -61.56 6.25 -23.90
CA LEU A 206 -60.76 5.86 -22.74
C LEU A 206 -59.25 5.98 -22.97
N ALA A 207 -58.79 6.23 -24.20
CA ALA A 207 -57.35 6.26 -24.51
C ALA A 207 -56.57 7.32 -23.70
N PRO A 208 -57.02 8.60 -23.59
CA PRO A 208 -56.35 9.58 -22.73
C PRO A 208 -56.25 9.16 -21.25
N LEU A 209 -57.32 8.53 -20.74
CA LEU A 209 -57.37 8.02 -19.37
C LEU A 209 -56.43 6.83 -19.17
N ALA A 210 -56.37 5.91 -20.13
CA ALA A 210 -55.45 4.78 -20.09
C ALA A 210 -54.00 5.27 -20.10
N GLN A 211 -53.66 6.22 -20.98
CA GLN A 211 -52.33 6.83 -21.09
C GLN A 211 -51.85 7.43 -19.77
N MET A 212 -52.69 8.24 -19.11
CA MET A 212 -52.37 8.78 -17.78
C MET A 212 -52.15 7.67 -16.74
N ARG A 213 -52.98 6.61 -16.74
CA ARG A 213 -52.88 5.53 -15.75
C ARG A 213 -51.66 4.64 -15.96
N VAL A 214 -51.20 4.44 -17.20
CA VAL A 214 -49.89 3.82 -17.49
C VAL A 214 -48.77 4.64 -16.83
N GLY A 215 -48.76 5.94 -17.05
CA GLY A 215 -47.79 6.85 -16.42
C GLY A 215 -47.84 6.80 -14.89
N ALA A 216 -49.04 6.76 -14.30
CA ALA A 216 -49.22 6.62 -12.86
C ALA A 216 -48.72 5.26 -12.33
N CYS A 217 -48.95 4.17 -13.05
CA CYS A 217 -48.45 2.84 -12.70
C CYS A 217 -46.92 2.80 -12.70
N TYR A 218 -46.27 3.34 -13.73
CA TYR A 218 -44.81 3.45 -13.77
C TYR A 218 -44.27 4.30 -12.61
N PHE A 219 -44.95 5.39 -12.25
CA PHE A 219 -44.60 6.19 -11.08
C PHE A 219 -44.64 5.37 -9.79
N LYS A 220 -45.69 4.56 -9.57
CA LYS A 220 -45.83 3.68 -8.40
C LYS A 220 -44.79 2.56 -8.37
N MET A 221 -44.31 2.11 -9.53
CA MET A 221 -43.22 1.16 -9.68
C MET A 221 -41.83 1.78 -9.47
N ASN A 222 -41.74 3.10 -9.27
CA ASN A 222 -40.49 3.89 -9.24
C ASN A 222 -39.70 3.88 -10.57
N GLU A 223 -40.36 3.57 -11.69
CA GLU A 223 -39.81 3.66 -13.05
C GLU A 223 -40.09 5.07 -13.61
N TYR A 224 -39.43 6.06 -13.02
CA TYR A 224 -39.74 7.49 -13.23
C TYR A 224 -39.45 7.97 -14.66
N ASP A 225 -38.49 7.38 -15.34
CA ASP A 225 -38.15 7.66 -16.74
C ASP A 225 -39.30 7.27 -17.68
N LYS A 226 -39.88 6.08 -17.48
CA LYS A 226 -41.08 5.65 -18.21
C LYS A 226 -42.29 6.48 -17.81
N ALA A 227 -42.45 6.77 -16.52
CA ALA A 227 -43.54 7.65 -16.07
C ALA A 227 -43.48 9.02 -16.77
N ILE A 228 -42.29 9.61 -16.96
CA ILE A 228 -42.13 10.87 -17.71
C ILE A 228 -42.56 10.71 -19.16
N LEU A 229 -42.10 9.65 -19.83
CA LEU A 229 -42.45 9.37 -21.23
C LEU A 229 -43.97 9.34 -21.41
N GLU A 230 -44.65 8.54 -20.59
CA GLU A 230 -46.08 8.31 -20.72
C GLU A 230 -46.92 9.53 -20.27
N LEU A 231 -46.49 10.24 -19.22
CA LEU A 231 -47.18 11.43 -18.70
C LEU A 231 -46.95 12.70 -19.53
N SER A 232 -45.99 12.67 -20.46
CA SER A 232 -45.72 13.77 -21.40
C SER A 232 -46.44 13.60 -22.74
N ASP A 233 -47.20 12.52 -22.91
CA ASP A 233 -47.86 12.19 -24.17
C ASP A 233 -48.96 13.23 -24.52
N PRO A 234 -49.07 13.68 -25.79
CA PRO A 234 -50.08 14.64 -26.22
C PRO A 234 -51.53 14.19 -25.95
N LEU A 235 -51.83 12.88 -25.90
CA LEU A 235 -53.17 12.35 -25.62
C LEU A 235 -53.71 12.82 -24.26
N ILE A 236 -52.83 13.12 -23.30
CA ILE A 236 -53.20 13.58 -21.96
C ILE A 236 -53.81 15.00 -22.00
N ALA A 237 -53.57 15.78 -23.06
CA ALA A 237 -54.14 17.11 -23.21
C ALA A 237 -55.68 17.11 -23.31
N ASP A 238 -56.28 15.98 -23.72
CA ASP A 238 -57.72 15.81 -23.88
C ASP A 238 -58.43 15.41 -22.57
N LEU A 239 -57.68 15.25 -21.46
CA LEU A 239 -58.26 14.91 -20.16
C LEU A 239 -59.03 16.09 -19.52
N PRO A 240 -60.07 15.80 -18.72
CA PRO A 240 -60.65 16.78 -17.80
C PRO A 240 -59.59 17.43 -16.90
N THR A 241 -59.80 18.70 -16.54
CA THR A 241 -58.82 19.53 -15.83
C THR A 241 -58.25 18.84 -14.58
N ASP A 242 -59.10 18.28 -13.72
CA ASP A 242 -58.66 17.62 -12.48
C ASP A 242 -57.69 16.44 -12.73
N LEU A 243 -57.90 15.67 -13.80
CA LEU A 243 -57.06 14.53 -14.18
C LEU A 243 -55.77 14.99 -14.87
N SER A 244 -55.84 16.06 -15.67
CA SER A 244 -54.66 16.69 -16.27
C SER A 244 -53.71 17.24 -15.21
N ASP A 245 -54.26 17.80 -14.13
CA ASP A 245 -53.47 18.34 -13.02
C ASP A 245 -52.79 17.23 -12.21
N GLU A 246 -53.48 16.10 -11.97
CA GLU A 246 -52.88 14.92 -11.36
C GLU A 246 -51.72 14.37 -12.21
N ALA A 247 -51.90 14.25 -13.52
CA ALA A 247 -50.86 13.82 -14.45
C ALA A 247 -49.63 14.76 -14.40
N GLN A 248 -49.86 16.08 -14.38
CA GLN A 248 -48.78 17.08 -14.27
C GLN A 248 -48.05 17.01 -12.92
N TYR A 249 -48.76 16.76 -11.82
CA TYR A 249 -48.15 16.56 -10.50
C TYR A 249 -47.26 15.31 -10.46
N LEU A 250 -47.72 14.19 -11.02
CA LEU A 250 -46.93 12.97 -11.13
C LEU A 250 -45.70 13.19 -12.01
N LEU A 251 -45.85 13.89 -13.15
CA LEU A 251 -44.75 14.24 -14.04
C LEU A 251 -43.68 15.09 -13.34
N ALA A 252 -44.10 16.13 -12.62
CA ALA A 252 -43.19 16.99 -11.85
C ALA A 252 -42.43 16.22 -10.77
N ASN A 253 -43.10 15.30 -10.08
CA ASN A 253 -42.47 14.42 -9.09
C ASN A 253 -41.49 13.42 -9.72
N SER A 254 -41.81 12.87 -10.91
CA SER A 254 -40.89 11.99 -11.64
C SER A 254 -39.60 12.71 -12.01
N PHE A 255 -39.69 13.93 -12.58
CA PHE A 255 -38.51 14.76 -12.87
C PHE A 255 -37.70 15.03 -11.59
N PHE A 256 -38.37 15.35 -10.49
CA PHE A 256 -37.71 15.58 -9.20
C PHE A 256 -36.96 14.33 -8.71
N ARG A 257 -37.55 13.13 -8.84
CA ARG A 257 -36.93 11.86 -8.41
C ARG A 257 -35.72 11.48 -9.26
N LEU A 258 -35.72 11.82 -10.55
CA LEU A 258 -34.56 11.68 -11.44
C LEU A 258 -33.52 12.81 -11.30
N LYS A 259 -33.75 13.77 -10.39
CA LYS A 259 -32.90 14.95 -10.16
C LYS A 259 -32.81 15.90 -11.36
N GLU A 260 -33.79 15.85 -12.26
CA GLU A 260 -33.97 16.83 -13.34
C GLU A 260 -34.65 18.08 -12.79
N TYR A 261 -33.91 18.82 -11.96
CA TYR A 261 -34.45 19.90 -11.14
C TYR A 261 -35.05 21.05 -11.96
N GLU A 262 -34.47 21.40 -13.10
CA GLU A 262 -35.00 22.46 -13.98
C GLU A 262 -36.36 22.09 -14.57
N ASN A 263 -36.49 20.86 -15.10
CA ASN A 263 -37.74 20.33 -15.65
C ASN A 263 -38.82 20.20 -14.56
N ALA A 264 -38.44 19.68 -13.38
CA ALA A 264 -39.32 19.61 -12.23
C ALA A 264 -39.81 21.00 -11.80
N GLN A 265 -38.92 21.99 -11.74
CA GLN A 265 -39.25 23.36 -11.37
C GLN A 265 -40.25 23.98 -12.36
N LYS A 266 -40.04 23.78 -13.66
CA LYS A 266 -40.93 24.27 -14.72
C LYS A 266 -42.32 23.65 -14.60
N SER A 267 -42.40 22.33 -14.42
CA SER A 267 -43.67 21.61 -14.27
C SER A 267 -44.43 22.01 -13.00
N TYR A 268 -43.73 22.17 -11.87
CA TYR A 268 -44.36 22.67 -10.63
C TYR A 268 -44.84 24.11 -10.73
N LYS A 269 -44.08 25.01 -11.38
CA LYS A 269 -44.51 26.40 -11.62
C LYS A 269 -45.76 26.47 -12.50
N LYS A 270 -45.85 25.61 -13.52
CA LYS A 270 -47.05 25.48 -14.39
C LYS A 270 -48.26 24.98 -13.59
N LEU A 271 -48.06 24.02 -12.69
CA LEU A 271 -49.13 23.52 -11.83
C LEU A 271 -49.66 24.64 -10.90
N LEU A 272 -48.77 25.47 -10.33
CA LEU A 272 -49.17 26.60 -9.48
C LEU A 272 -49.95 27.70 -10.22
N SER A 273 -49.78 27.88 -11.53
CA SER A 273 -50.53 28.90 -12.28
C SER A 273 -51.97 28.50 -12.59
N ASN A 274 -52.26 27.19 -12.63
CA ASN A 274 -53.53 26.65 -13.10
C ASN A 274 -54.39 26.09 -11.96
N TYR A 275 -53.76 25.60 -10.89
CA TYR A 275 -54.43 24.88 -9.80
C TYR A 275 -54.87 25.79 -8.65
N LYS A 276 -55.97 25.45 -7.97
CA LYS A 276 -56.54 26.26 -6.87
C LYS A 276 -56.74 25.54 -5.54
N ASP A 277 -56.55 24.23 -5.44
CA ASP A 277 -56.65 23.54 -4.14
C ASP A 277 -55.39 23.77 -3.29
N GLU A 278 -55.64 24.28 -2.07
CA GLU A 278 -54.65 24.79 -1.14
C GLU A 278 -53.69 23.69 -0.64
N LYS A 279 -54.14 22.44 -0.57
CA LYS A 279 -53.33 21.32 -0.07
C LYS A 279 -52.25 20.93 -1.08
N VAL A 280 -52.60 20.80 -2.35
CA VAL A 280 -51.64 20.48 -3.41
C VAL A 280 -50.69 21.65 -3.64
N ILE A 281 -51.19 22.90 -3.63
CA ILE A 281 -50.35 24.10 -3.71
C ILE A 281 -49.25 24.05 -2.64
N ARG A 282 -49.61 23.71 -1.39
CA ARG A 282 -48.64 23.62 -0.29
C ARG A 282 -47.60 22.51 -0.48
N GLU A 283 -47.98 21.37 -1.04
CA GLU A 283 -47.05 20.27 -1.38
C GLU A 283 -46.11 20.65 -2.53
N VAL A 284 -46.64 21.33 -3.55
CA VAL A 284 -45.88 21.85 -4.69
C VAL A 284 -44.88 22.92 -4.27
N GLU A 285 -45.29 23.86 -3.41
CA GLU A 285 -44.40 24.87 -2.84
C GLU A 285 -43.27 24.23 -2.01
N TYR A 286 -43.58 23.16 -1.27
CA TYR A 286 -42.56 22.41 -0.53
C TYR A 286 -41.60 21.67 -1.46
N GLY A 287 -42.10 21.10 -2.56
CA GLY A 287 -41.27 20.52 -3.62
C GLY A 287 -40.34 21.55 -4.28
N LEU A 288 -40.86 22.74 -4.59
CA LEU A 288 -40.08 23.86 -5.13
C LEU A 288 -39.00 24.34 -4.15
N ALA A 289 -39.32 24.42 -2.86
CA ALA A 289 -38.33 24.79 -1.83
C ALA A 289 -37.16 23.80 -1.81
N TRP A 290 -37.45 22.50 -1.89
CA TRP A 290 -36.45 21.45 -2.00
C TRP A 290 -35.64 21.52 -3.30
N ILE A 291 -36.28 21.79 -4.43
CA ILE A 291 -35.61 21.98 -5.72
C ILE A 291 -34.62 23.15 -5.64
N SER A 292 -35.06 24.32 -5.16
CA SER A 292 -34.17 25.48 -5.00
C SER A 292 -33.02 25.18 -4.05
N PHE A 293 -33.25 24.42 -2.97
CA PHE A 293 -32.18 23.98 -2.08
C PHE A 293 -31.14 23.08 -2.80
N GLN A 294 -31.59 22.11 -3.60
CA GLN A 294 -30.70 21.22 -4.35
C GLN A 294 -29.94 21.96 -5.47
N MET A 295 -30.57 22.97 -6.08
CA MET A 295 -29.95 23.87 -7.06
C MET A 295 -29.00 24.92 -6.42
N ARG A 296 -28.83 24.90 -5.09
CA ARG A 296 -28.02 25.85 -4.30
C ARG A 296 -28.53 27.29 -4.33
N GLU A 297 -29.80 27.49 -4.66
CA GLU A 297 -30.51 28.76 -4.57
C GLU A 297 -31.01 28.99 -3.13
N TYR A 298 -30.07 29.07 -2.18
CA TYR A 298 -30.41 29.01 -0.75
C TYR A 298 -31.28 30.18 -0.26
N GLU A 299 -31.21 31.35 -0.90
CA GLU A 299 -32.08 32.49 -0.57
C GLU A 299 -33.54 32.22 -0.95
N GLU A 300 -33.78 31.68 -2.14
CA GLU A 300 -35.13 31.33 -2.59
C GLU A 300 -35.69 30.14 -1.82
N ALA A 301 -34.85 29.13 -1.57
CA ALA A 301 -35.22 28.00 -0.70
C ALA A 301 -35.60 28.48 0.71
N TYR A 302 -34.82 29.41 1.29
CA TYR A 302 -35.14 30.01 2.59
C TYR A 302 -36.48 30.75 2.57
N ARG A 303 -36.75 31.54 1.51
CA ARG A 303 -38.04 32.25 1.35
C ARG A 303 -39.22 31.27 1.28
N LEU A 304 -39.09 30.21 0.50
CA LEU A 304 -40.15 29.20 0.32
C LEU A 304 -40.35 28.35 1.58
N PHE A 305 -39.29 27.83 2.18
CA PHE A 305 -39.39 27.10 3.45
C PHE A 305 -39.89 28.00 4.58
N GLY A 306 -39.45 29.25 4.66
CA GLY A 306 -39.92 30.22 5.65
C GLY A 306 -41.42 30.48 5.53
N LYS A 307 -41.95 30.60 4.30
CA LYS A 307 -43.40 30.71 4.04
C LYS A 307 -44.17 29.47 4.52
N LEU A 308 -43.58 28.28 4.36
CA LEU A 308 -44.20 27.00 4.71
C LEU A 308 -44.06 26.64 6.20
N ALA A 309 -43.12 27.27 6.92
CA ALA A 309 -42.87 27.11 8.35
C ALA A 309 -43.92 27.82 9.24
N LYS A 310 -45.21 27.58 8.95
CA LYS A 310 -46.36 28.09 9.71
C LYS A 310 -46.41 27.55 11.15
N ASP A 311 -47.30 28.11 11.96
CA ASP A 311 -47.55 27.71 13.36
C ASP A 311 -48.39 26.41 13.47
N SER A 312 -47.95 25.35 12.80
CA SER A 312 -48.58 24.03 12.79
C SER A 312 -47.59 22.90 13.10
N LYS A 313 -48.11 21.74 13.53
CA LYS A 313 -47.33 20.55 13.89
C LYS A 313 -47.27 19.50 12.77
N ASP A 314 -47.76 19.82 11.58
CA ASP A 314 -47.71 18.89 10.46
C ASP A 314 -46.29 18.80 9.87
N SER A 315 -46.05 17.70 9.12
CA SER A 315 -44.72 17.37 8.59
C SER A 315 -44.11 18.50 7.75
N ILE A 316 -44.91 19.20 6.92
CA ILE A 316 -44.39 20.24 6.03
C ILE A 316 -43.88 21.43 6.85
N SER A 317 -44.64 21.90 7.85
CA SER A 317 -44.20 23.06 8.65
C SER A 317 -43.01 22.76 9.54
N VAL A 318 -42.97 21.57 10.17
CA VAL A 318 -41.82 21.14 10.97
C VAL A 318 -40.57 21.03 10.09
N ASN A 319 -40.64 20.31 8.96
CA ASN A 319 -39.49 20.16 8.07
C ASN A 319 -39.04 21.49 7.47
N SER A 320 -39.99 22.36 7.07
CA SER A 320 -39.66 23.66 6.49
C SER A 320 -38.94 24.57 7.48
N MET A 321 -39.29 24.56 8.77
CA MET A 321 -38.55 25.34 9.78
C MET A 321 -37.11 24.82 9.95
N PHE A 322 -36.90 23.50 9.95
CA PHE A 322 -35.58 22.90 9.98
C PHE A 322 -34.75 23.31 8.75
N TRP A 323 -35.30 23.14 7.54
CA TRP A 323 -34.60 23.47 6.30
C TRP A 323 -34.38 24.97 6.13
N SER A 324 -35.23 25.83 6.70
CA SER A 324 -34.98 27.28 6.76
C SER A 324 -33.69 27.58 7.55
N GLY A 325 -33.49 26.92 8.69
CA GLY A 325 -32.25 27.03 9.47
C GLY A 325 -31.04 26.50 8.70
N GLU A 326 -31.17 25.39 7.98
CA GLU A 326 -30.10 24.87 7.10
C GLU A 326 -29.76 25.83 5.95
N CYS A 327 -30.75 26.45 5.31
CA CYS A 327 -30.52 27.46 4.27
C CYS A 327 -29.70 28.63 4.81
N LEU A 328 -30.07 29.16 5.98
CA LEU A 328 -29.32 30.22 6.65
C LEU A 328 -27.89 29.79 7.01
N ARG A 329 -27.68 28.52 7.41
CA ARG A 329 -26.35 27.96 7.63
C ARG A 329 -25.51 27.94 6.36
N TYR A 330 -26.07 27.51 5.22
CA TYR A 330 -25.38 27.52 3.93
C TYR A 330 -25.14 28.93 3.36
N LEU A 331 -25.93 29.92 3.80
CA LEU A 331 -25.73 31.34 3.51
C LEU A 331 -24.73 32.02 4.47
N ASP A 332 -24.07 31.26 5.35
CA ASP A 332 -23.18 31.75 6.42
C ASP A 332 -23.83 32.76 7.39
N LYS A 333 -25.16 32.83 7.44
CA LYS A 333 -25.95 33.66 8.36
C LYS A 333 -26.08 33.00 9.74
N THR A 334 -24.94 32.84 10.40
CA THR A 334 -24.79 32.04 11.64
C THR A 334 -25.74 32.45 12.76
N SER A 335 -25.88 33.75 13.04
CA SER A 335 -26.75 34.25 14.11
C SER A 335 -28.23 33.95 13.84
N GLU A 336 -28.69 34.19 12.61
CA GLU A 336 -30.09 33.93 12.20
C GLU A 336 -30.38 32.42 12.21
N ALA A 337 -29.44 31.59 11.73
CA ALA A 337 -29.58 30.13 11.77
C ALA A 337 -29.71 29.61 13.20
N MET A 338 -28.88 30.11 14.13
CA MET A 338 -28.97 29.76 15.54
C MET A 338 -30.31 30.19 16.15
N GLU A 339 -30.85 31.36 15.80
CA GLU A 339 -32.15 31.81 16.27
C GLU A 339 -33.27 30.86 15.81
N VAL A 340 -33.30 30.53 14.51
CA VAL A 340 -34.27 29.58 13.94
C VAL A 340 -34.18 28.21 14.59
N PHE A 341 -32.97 27.68 14.78
CA PHE A 341 -32.77 26.38 15.42
C PHE A 341 -33.14 26.37 16.91
N ASN A 342 -32.81 27.41 17.67
CA ASN A 342 -33.24 27.53 19.06
C ASN A 342 -34.76 27.65 19.18
N ASN A 343 -35.39 28.39 18.27
CA ASN A 343 -36.85 28.49 18.20
C ASN A 343 -37.48 27.13 17.84
N PHE A 344 -36.86 26.37 16.93
CA PHE A 344 -37.30 25.02 16.59
C PHE A 344 -37.32 24.11 17.83
N LEU A 345 -36.26 24.11 18.65
CA LEU A 345 -36.19 23.30 19.87
C LEU A 345 -37.29 23.65 20.88
N LYS A 346 -37.63 24.95 20.99
CA LYS A 346 -38.73 25.41 21.87
C LYS A 346 -40.10 24.97 21.34
N LYS A 347 -40.32 25.10 20.04
CA LYS A 347 -41.63 24.88 19.40
C LYS A 347 -41.94 23.40 19.14
N TYR A 348 -40.91 22.60 18.84
CA TYR A 348 -41.04 21.20 18.45
C TYR A 348 -40.14 20.24 19.27
N PRO A 349 -40.23 20.23 20.61
CA PRO A 349 -39.32 19.45 21.48
C PRO A 349 -39.45 17.92 21.30
N GLY A 350 -40.56 17.43 20.75
CA GLY A 350 -40.78 16.00 20.46
C GLY A 350 -40.48 15.59 19.01
N SER A 351 -39.95 16.48 18.17
CA SER A 351 -39.67 16.17 16.77
C SER A 351 -38.50 15.20 16.63
N LYS A 352 -38.57 14.30 15.64
CA LYS A 352 -37.44 13.42 15.27
C LYS A 352 -36.21 14.20 14.79
N LEU A 353 -36.37 15.48 14.43
CA LEU A 353 -35.28 16.35 13.98
C LEU A 353 -34.54 17.07 15.11
N VAL A 354 -34.98 16.94 16.37
CA VAL A 354 -34.35 17.63 17.52
C VAL A 354 -32.85 17.33 17.61
N SER A 355 -32.45 16.08 17.45
CA SER A 355 -31.02 15.72 17.48
C SER A 355 -30.23 16.32 16.31
N ALA A 356 -30.84 16.42 15.12
CA ALA A 356 -30.20 17.07 13.97
C ALA A 356 -30.06 18.59 14.18
N VAL A 357 -31.04 19.23 14.82
CA VAL A 357 -30.96 20.64 15.22
C VAL A 357 -29.87 20.86 16.26
N ASN A 358 -29.80 20.02 17.29
CA ASN A 358 -28.71 20.06 18.27
C ASN A 358 -27.34 19.86 17.60
N PHE A 359 -27.23 18.94 16.63
CA PHE A 359 -25.99 18.78 15.87
C PHE A 359 -25.61 20.07 15.13
N ASN A 360 -26.55 20.70 14.44
CA ASN A 360 -26.29 21.94 13.70
C ASN A 360 -25.92 23.12 14.61
N LEU A 361 -26.58 23.27 15.76
CA LEU A 361 -26.18 24.25 16.78
C LEU A 361 -24.76 23.97 17.27
N GLY A 362 -24.45 22.70 17.55
CA GLY A 362 -23.11 22.26 17.92
C GLY A 362 -22.05 22.58 16.86
N LEU A 363 -22.36 22.34 15.58
CA LEU A 363 -21.49 22.65 14.45
C LEU A 363 -21.26 24.16 14.29
N LEU A 364 -22.31 24.97 14.38
CA LEU A 364 -22.23 26.43 14.32
C LEU A 364 -21.35 27.00 15.45
N ASP A 365 -21.52 26.50 16.68
CA ASP A 365 -20.69 26.89 17.82
C ASP A 365 -19.24 26.42 17.67
N PHE A 366 -19.01 25.21 17.12
CA PHE A 366 -17.66 24.70 16.83
C PHE A 366 -16.93 25.62 15.84
N ASN A 367 -17.58 25.95 14.72
CA ASN A 367 -17.03 26.85 13.70
C ASN A 367 -16.79 28.27 14.28
N SER A 368 -17.61 28.69 15.23
CA SER A 368 -17.45 29.95 15.97
C SER A 368 -16.41 29.88 17.09
N LYS A 369 -15.65 28.77 17.21
CA LYS A 369 -14.64 28.51 18.26
C LYS A 369 -15.18 28.52 19.69
N LYS A 370 -16.48 28.25 19.88
CA LYS A 370 -17.15 28.14 21.19
C LYS A 370 -17.24 26.68 21.63
N SER A 371 -16.08 26.06 21.91
CA SER A 371 -15.99 24.61 22.14
C SER A 371 -16.84 24.10 23.31
N GLU A 372 -17.04 24.86 24.39
CA GLU A 372 -17.86 24.42 25.52
C GLU A 372 -19.36 24.39 25.21
N SER A 373 -19.86 25.39 24.47
CA SER A 373 -21.26 25.45 24.05
C SER A 373 -21.55 24.39 22.98
N SER A 374 -20.64 24.25 22.02
CA SER A 374 -20.67 23.21 21.00
C SER A 374 -20.78 21.81 21.61
N GLU A 375 -19.92 21.51 22.58
CA GLU A 375 -19.88 20.22 23.26
C GLU A 375 -21.22 19.87 23.95
N LYS A 376 -21.89 20.83 24.57
CA LYS A 376 -23.22 20.62 25.19
C LYS A 376 -24.26 20.18 24.17
N PHE A 377 -24.34 20.87 23.03
CA PHE A 377 -25.30 20.52 21.98
C PHE A 377 -24.97 19.20 21.30
N LEU A 378 -23.69 18.90 21.08
CA LEU A 378 -23.26 17.66 20.42
C LEU A 378 -23.50 16.42 21.30
N ILE A 379 -23.39 16.54 22.63
CA ILE A 379 -23.76 15.44 23.54
C ILE A 379 -25.25 15.10 23.37
N LEU A 380 -26.13 16.11 23.34
CA LEU A 380 -27.57 15.90 23.10
C LEU A 380 -27.85 15.32 21.71
N ALA A 381 -27.09 15.73 20.69
CA ALA A 381 -27.19 15.15 19.36
C ALA A 381 -26.74 13.68 19.29
N ALA A 382 -25.74 13.31 20.10
CA ALA A 382 -25.22 11.95 20.19
C ALA A 382 -26.19 10.96 20.85
N GLU A 383 -27.22 11.42 21.57
CA GLU A 383 -28.29 10.56 22.12
C GLU A 383 -29.30 10.10 21.05
N SER A 384 -29.16 10.56 19.80
CA SER A 384 -30.07 10.22 18.70
C SER A 384 -30.16 8.73 18.39
N ASN A 385 -31.35 8.30 17.97
CA ASN A 385 -31.57 7.01 17.30
C ASN A 385 -31.19 7.05 15.81
N ASP A 386 -31.04 8.22 15.22
CA ASP A 386 -30.49 8.38 13.87
C ASP A 386 -28.97 8.20 13.90
N LEU A 387 -28.52 7.08 13.35
CA LEU A 387 -27.11 6.68 13.30
C LEU A 387 -26.24 7.73 12.61
N LYS A 388 -26.75 8.39 11.56
CA LYS A 388 -25.99 9.43 10.83
C LYS A 388 -25.71 10.65 11.70
N THR A 389 -26.72 11.18 12.39
CA THR A 389 -26.56 12.30 13.34
C THR A 389 -25.66 11.91 14.51
N LYS A 390 -25.87 10.72 15.09
CA LYS A 390 -25.05 10.19 16.17
C LYS A 390 -23.57 10.11 15.79
N ALA A 391 -23.26 9.55 14.62
CA ALA A 391 -21.88 9.43 14.13
C ALA A 391 -21.22 10.80 13.91
N LYS A 392 -21.93 11.74 13.27
CA LYS A 392 -21.43 13.10 13.06
C LYS A 392 -21.16 13.83 14.38
N ALA A 393 -22.06 13.71 15.35
CA ALA A 393 -21.92 14.33 16.67
C ALA A 393 -20.69 13.79 17.41
N TYR A 394 -20.52 12.47 17.44
CA TYR A 394 -19.34 11.84 18.04
C TYR A 394 -18.03 12.22 17.34
N SER A 395 -18.01 12.30 16.01
CA SER A 395 -16.81 12.73 15.28
C SER A 395 -16.38 14.14 15.69
N LEU A 396 -17.33 15.08 15.78
CA LEU A 396 -17.02 16.46 16.16
C LEU A 396 -16.65 16.59 17.65
N LEU A 397 -17.27 15.82 18.54
CA LEU A 397 -16.85 15.69 19.94
C LEU A 397 -15.42 15.16 20.06
N GLY A 398 -15.07 14.17 19.24
CA GLY A 398 -13.71 13.64 19.14
C GLY A 398 -12.70 14.73 18.75
N GLU A 399 -13.02 15.53 17.73
CA GLU A 399 -12.18 16.65 17.28
C GLU A 399 -11.99 17.72 18.37
N ILE A 400 -13.06 18.09 19.09
CA ILE A 400 -12.97 19.02 20.23
C ILE A 400 -12.01 18.47 21.30
N ARG A 401 -12.12 17.18 21.62
CA ARG A 401 -11.24 16.54 22.62
C ARG A 401 -9.80 16.42 22.14
N LEU A 402 -9.58 16.17 20.84
CA LEU A 402 -8.27 16.19 20.21
C LEU A 402 -7.60 17.56 20.35
N GLN A 403 -8.34 18.65 20.07
CA GLN A 403 -7.85 20.04 20.22
C GLN A 403 -7.52 20.38 21.68
N LYS A 404 -8.32 19.87 22.63
CA LYS A 404 -8.06 19.98 24.08
C LYS A 404 -6.94 19.06 24.58
N LYS A 405 -6.33 18.24 23.71
CA LYS A 405 -5.32 17.21 24.03
C LYS A 405 -5.81 16.12 24.99
N ASP A 406 -7.12 15.92 25.08
CA ASP A 406 -7.77 14.85 25.83
C ASP A 406 -7.91 13.61 24.94
N TYR A 407 -6.76 12.98 24.64
CA TYR A 407 -6.66 11.91 23.64
C TYR A 407 -7.46 10.66 24.03
N ALA A 408 -7.62 10.40 25.33
CA ALA A 408 -8.39 9.25 25.82
C ALA A 408 -9.88 9.38 25.47
N LYS A 409 -10.49 10.55 25.73
CA LYS A 409 -11.89 10.81 25.34
C LYS A 409 -12.03 10.98 23.83
N ALA A 410 -11.06 11.58 23.16
CA ALA A 410 -11.08 11.69 21.70
C ALA A 410 -11.17 10.31 21.04
N ARG A 411 -10.34 9.36 21.50
CA ARG A 411 -10.39 7.96 21.06
C ARG A 411 -11.76 7.33 21.26
N GLU A 412 -12.35 7.48 22.44
CA GLU A 412 -13.69 6.94 22.76
C GLU A 412 -14.75 7.50 21.80
N TYR A 413 -14.78 8.81 21.60
CA TYR A 413 -15.73 9.44 20.70
C TYR A 413 -15.53 9.02 19.24
N PHE A 414 -14.29 8.93 18.74
CA PHE A 414 -14.06 8.44 17.39
C PHE A 414 -14.45 6.96 17.20
N GLN A 415 -14.24 6.11 18.21
CA GLN A 415 -14.73 4.72 18.19
C GLN A 415 -16.26 4.67 18.15
N ASN A 416 -16.94 5.48 18.96
CA ASN A 416 -18.39 5.59 18.94
C ASN A 416 -18.90 6.12 17.58
N ALA A 417 -18.22 7.09 16.98
CA ALA A 417 -18.54 7.59 15.65
C ALA A 417 -18.46 6.48 14.58
N LEU A 418 -17.38 5.69 14.59
CA LEU A 418 -17.21 4.55 13.67
C LEU A 418 -18.27 3.46 13.88
N SER A 419 -18.62 3.16 15.13
CA SER A 419 -19.66 2.17 15.45
C SER A 419 -21.07 2.59 14.99
N ALA A 420 -21.34 3.89 14.96
CA ALA A 420 -22.61 4.46 14.52
C ALA A 420 -22.62 4.78 13.01
N THR A 421 -21.56 4.50 12.26
CA THR A 421 -21.47 4.90 10.85
C THR A 421 -22.33 4.01 9.95
N SER A 422 -23.46 4.53 9.47
CA SER A 422 -24.25 3.95 8.38
C SER A 422 -23.91 4.65 7.06
N ASN A 423 -22.97 4.10 6.27
CA ASN A 423 -22.61 4.53 4.91
C ASN A 423 -22.12 6.00 4.73
N SER A 424 -21.73 6.71 5.80
CA SER A 424 -21.21 8.08 5.71
C SER A 424 -19.69 8.08 5.56
N GLU A 425 -19.20 8.12 4.32
CA GLU A 425 -17.77 8.03 4.00
C GLU A 425 -16.93 9.17 4.61
N ASP A 426 -17.45 10.39 4.66
CA ASP A 426 -16.76 11.55 5.25
C ASP A 426 -16.49 11.35 6.75
N VAL A 427 -17.55 11.03 7.50
CA VAL A 427 -17.46 10.75 8.94
C VAL A 427 -16.51 9.59 9.22
N TYR A 428 -16.54 8.55 8.38
CA TYR A 428 -15.63 7.42 8.49
C TYR A 428 -14.18 7.83 8.33
N ARG A 429 -13.87 8.61 7.28
CA ARG A 429 -12.52 9.14 7.02
C ARG A 429 -12.03 10.01 8.17
N ASP A 430 -12.82 10.99 8.60
CA ASP A 430 -12.46 11.92 9.67
C ASP A 430 -12.28 11.20 11.01
N ALA A 431 -13.21 10.31 11.38
CA ALA A 431 -13.14 9.58 12.64
C ALA A 431 -11.96 8.59 12.67
N THR A 432 -11.65 7.93 11.56
CA THR A 432 -10.47 7.04 11.49
C THR A 432 -9.17 7.84 11.61
N LEU A 433 -9.10 9.04 11.04
CA LEU A 433 -7.95 9.94 11.16
C LEU A 433 -7.77 10.37 12.62
N GLY A 434 -8.84 10.87 13.22
CA GLY A 434 -8.85 11.29 14.62
C GLY A 434 -8.51 10.14 15.58
N LEU A 435 -9.01 8.93 15.31
CA LEU A 435 -8.68 7.72 16.07
C LEU A 435 -7.19 7.38 15.96
N GLY A 436 -6.64 7.39 14.75
CA GLY A 436 -5.21 7.12 14.50
C GLY A 436 -4.30 8.09 15.24
N ILE A 437 -4.62 9.40 15.21
CA ILE A 437 -3.88 10.45 15.91
C ILE A 437 -4.02 10.28 17.43
N SER A 438 -5.23 10.00 17.92
CA SER A 438 -5.47 9.81 19.36
C SER A 438 -4.69 8.60 19.89
N CYS A 439 -4.68 7.48 19.16
CA CYS A 439 -3.89 6.30 19.51
C CYS A 439 -2.37 6.57 19.50
N PHE A 440 -1.88 7.39 18.55
CA PHE A 440 -0.47 7.79 18.51
C PHE A 440 -0.05 8.51 19.80
N TYR A 441 -0.80 9.53 20.22
CA TYR A 441 -0.49 10.29 21.44
C TYR A 441 -0.76 9.51 22.75
N LEU A 442 -1.45 8.38 22.67
CA LEU A 442 -1.65 7.44 23.79
C LEU A 442 -0.62 6.29 23.79
N ASP A 443 0.42 6.38 22.97
CA ASP A 443 1.45 5.36 22.78
C ASP A 443 0.92 3.98 22.29
N ASP A 444 -0.31 3.92 21.77
CA ASP A 444 -0.90 2.73 21.14
C ASP A 444 -0.58 2.72 19.64
N TYR A 445 0.71 2.56 19.32
CA TYR A 445 1.22 2.69 17.96
C TYR A 445 0.67 1.63 17.01
N ASN A 446 0.35 0.43 17.49
CA ASN A 446 -0.21 -0.63 16.66
C ASN A 446 -1.61 -0.26 16.14
N LYS A 447 -2.48 0.25 17.01
CA LYS A 447 -3.81 0.73 16.57
C LYS A 447 -3.70 1.98 15.71
N SER A 448 -2.77 2.87 16.03
CA SER A 448 -2.49 4.05 15.21
C SER A 448 -2.10 3.67 13.78
N ILE A 449 -1.14 2.74 13.63
CA ILE A 449 -0.70 2.17 12.35
C ILE A 449 -1.86 1.51 11.60
N ALA A 450 -2.73 0.75 12.30
CA ALA A 450 -3.89 0.11 11.68
C ALA A 450 -4.86 1.15 11.10
N SER A 451 -5.20 2.19 11.87
CA SER A 451 -6.08 3.28 11.41
C SER A 451 -5.52 4.04 10.21
N PHE A 452 -4.22 4.38 10.22
CA PHE A 452 -3.61 5.07 9.08
C PHE A 452 -3.44 4.16 7.86
N SER A 453 -3.14 2.88 8.04
CA SER A 453 -3.11 1.91 6.94
C SER A 453 -4.48 1.79 6.28
N GLU A 454 -5.54 1.79 7.07
CA GLU A 454 -6.91 1.74 6.59
C GLU A 454 -7.27 2.99 5.78
N LEU A 455 -6.95 4.18 6.28
CA LEU A 455 -7.14 5.43 5.53
C LEU A 455 -6.36 5.44 4.21
N TYR A 456 -5.09 5.01 4.27
CA TYR A 456 -4.21 4.99 3.12
C TYR A 456 -4.76 4.09 1.99
N ASN A 457 -5.28 2.90 2.35
CA ASN A 457 -5.87 1.97 1.39
C ASN A 457 -7.25 2.44 0.90
N LYS A 458 -8.08 2.93 1.84
CA LYS A 458 -9.43 3.47 1.66
C LYS A 458 -9.49 4.64 0.67
N PHE A 459 -8.64 5.63 0.94
CA PHE A 459 -8.94 7.04 0.67
C PHE A 459 -7.69 7.84 0.28
N GLN A 460 -7.02 7.43 -0.79
CA GLN A 460 -5.69 7.92 -1.16
C GLN A 460 -5.54 9.45 -1.32
N ARG A 461 -6.62 10.18 -1.63
CA ARG A 461 -6.60 11.65 -1.81
C ARG A 461 -6.97 12.45 -0.56
N PHE A 462 -7.36 11.78 0.53
CA PHE A 462 -7.80 12.44 1.76
C PHE A 462 -6.60 12.85 2.60
N GLU A 463 -6.38 14.16 2.76
CA GLU A 463 -5.35 14.73 3.65
C GLU A 463 -3.97 14.02 3.53
N PRO A 464 -3.45 13.82 2.30
CA PRO A 464 -2.40 12.83 2.04
C PRO A 464 -1.11 13.11 2.82
N ASP A 465 -0.75 14.39 3.01
CA ASP A 465 0.44 14.82 3.75
C ASP A 465 0.27 14.58 5.26
N LYS A 466 -0.89 14.93 5.82
CA LYS A 466 -1.22 14.72 7.24
C LYS A 466 -1.28 13.25 7.59
N VAL A 467 -1.95 12.43 6.76
CA VAL A 467 -2.02 10.97 6.93
C VAL A 467 -0.63 10.37 6.85
N SER A 468 0.14 10.69 5.80
CA SER A 468 1.50 10.13 5.62
C SER A 468 2.44 10.53 6.75
N PHE A 469 2.34 11.78 7.23
CA PHE A 469 3.15 12.26 8.36
C PHE A 469 2.86 11.48 9.65
N TYR A 470 1.61 11.45 10.11
CA TYR A 470 1.29 10.73 11.35
C TYR A 470 1.50 9.22 11.24
N PHE A 471 1.34 8.66 10.03
CA PHE A 471 1.66 7.26 9.77
C PHE A 471 3.17 7.01 9.92
N ALA A 472 4.00 7.92 9.41
CA ALA A 472 5.44 7.88 9.59
C ALA A 472 5.85 7.99 11.06
N GLU A 473 5.26 8.95 11.80
CA GLU A 473 5.51 9.14 13.23
C GLU A 473 5.13 7.90 14.04
N ALA A 474 3.98 7.26 13.74
CA ALA A 474 3.57 6.03 14.39
C ALA A 474 4.56 4.88 14.15
N TYR A 475 5.03 4.71 12.91
CA TYR A 475 6.11 3.74 12.62
C TYR A 475 7.43 4.10 13.30
N PHE A 476 7.79 5.38 13.35
CA PHE A 476 9.01 5.86 13.98
C PHE A 476 9.00 5.55 15.48
N ALA A 477 7.90 5.86 16.16
CA ALA A 477 7.71 5.59 17.59
C ALA A 477 7.70 4.08 17.89
N ALA A 478 7.14 3.27 16.98
CA ALA A 478 7.23 1.81 17.00
C ALA A 478 8.64 1.26 16.64
N LYS A 479 9.64 2.12 16.45
CA LYS A 479 11.04 1.80 16.05
C LYS A 479 11.16 1.10 14.69
N ASN A 480 10.11 1.16 13.87
CA ASN A 480 10.13 0.68 12.49
C ASN A 480 10.56 1.80 11.54
N TYR A 481 11.83 2.19 11.64
CA TYR A 481 12.38 3.35 10.93
C TYR A 481 12.34 3.21 9.41
N SER A 482 12.43 2.00 8.87
CA SER A 482 12.36 1.76 7.42
C SER A 482 10.94 1.99 6.88
N ALA A 483 9.90 1.58 7.60
CA ALA A 483 8.53 1.89 7.26
C ALA A 483 8.21 3.38 7.45
N ALA A 484 8.74 4.00 8.51
CA ALA A 484 8.61 5.43 8.75
C ALA A 484 9.15 6.25 7.57
N LEU A 485 10.36 5.92 7.10
CA LEU A 485 10.98 6.57 5.93
C LEU A 485 10.09 6.50 4.68
N LYS A 486 9.52 5.32 4.38
CA LYS A 486 8.60 5.16 3.24
C LYS A 486 7.43 6.15 3.30
N GLN A 487 6.88 6.38 4.49
CA GLN A 487 5.77 7.33 4.66
C GLN A 487 6.24 8.78 4.66
N TYR A 488 7.35 9.13 5.32
CA TYR A 488 7.89 10.49 5.27
C TYR A 488 8.23 10.93 3.83
N HIS A 489 8.67 10.02 2.95
CA HIS A 489 8.93 10.34 1.54
C HIS A 489 7.67 10.64 0.72
N ARG A 490 6.48 10.28 1.21
CA ARG A 490 5.20 10.56 0.57
C ARG A 490 4.63 11.93 0.94
N VAL A 491 5.12 12.53 2.01
CA VAL A 491 4.76 13.90 2.39
C VAL A 491 5.33 14.87 1.35
N SER A 492 4.44 15.62 0.72
CA SER A 492 4.75 16.61 -0.31
C SER A 492 5.31 17.90 0.29
N ASP A 493 5.86 18.76 -0.57
CA ASP A 493 6.31 20.11 -0.17
C ASP A 493 5.18 21.16 -0.17
N ALA A 494 3.93 20.76 -0.44
CA ALA A 494 2.79 21.69 -0.48
C ALA A 494 2.43 22.22 0.93
N ASP A 495 2.49 21.35 1.95
CA ASP A 495 2.33 21.78 3.35
C ASP A 495 3.70 22.05 3.99
N ALA A 496 4.03 23.33 4.16
CA ALA A 496 5.30 23.76 4.72
C ALA A 496 5.56 23.24 6.15
N ASN A 497 4.51 22.97 6.94
CA ASN A 497 4.66 22.45 8.29
C ASN A 497 4.96 20.95 8.28
N PHE A 498 4.19 20.15 7.54
CA PHE A 498 4.44 18.71 7.44
C PHE A 498 5.74 18.38 6.68
N SER A 499 6.10 19.15 5.65
CA SER A 499 7.39 19.00 4.97
C SER A 499 8.57 19.24 5.94
N LYS A 500 8.52 20.31 6.75
CA LYS A 500 9.53 20.58 7.78
C LYS A 500 9.65 19.45 8.81
N LEU A 501 8.51 19.00 9.36
CA LEU A 501 8.49 17.94 10.38
C LEU A 501 8.95 16.59 9.80
N SER A 502 8.57 16.30 8.56
CA SER A 502 9.01 15.09 7.86
C SER A 502 10.50 15.12 7.52
N LEU A 503 11.06 16.28 7.20
CA LEU A 503 12.49 16.42 6.92
C LEU A 503 13.33 16.02 8.15
N ILE A 504 12.97 16.53 9.32
CA ILE A 504 13.69 16.18 10.55
C ILE A 504 13.40 14.72 10.96
N GLY A 505 12.17 14.23 10.75
CA GLY A 505 11.82 12.82 10.96
C GLY A 505 12.65 11.85 10.10
N LYS A 506 12.84 12.16 8.81
CA LYS A 506 13.75 11.42 7.90
C LYS A 506 15.16 11.38 8.45
N ALA A 507 15.69 12.53 8.87
CA ALA A 507 17.05 12.64 9.39
C ALA A 507 17.28 11.73 10.61
N TYR A 508 16.37 11.75 11.58
CA TYR A 508 16.45 10.84 12.73
C TYR A 508 16.20 9.38 12.36
N ALA A 509 15.34 9.08 11.40
CA ALA A 509 15.06 7.70 11.01
C ALA A 509 16.31 7.05 10.39
N TYR A 510 16.99 7.75 9.48
CA TYR A 510 18.28 7.31 8.95
C TYR A 510 19.35 7.20 10.04
N PHE A 511 19.39 8.16 10.97
CA PHE A 511 20.34 8.14 12.09
C PHE A 511 20.17 6.89 12.96
N ASN A 512 18.93 6.53 13.32
CA ASN A 512 18.65 5.34 14.12
C ASN A 512 18.91 4.02 13.36
N LEU A 513 18.81 4.04 12.03
CA LEU A 513 19.24 2.94 11.16
C LEU A 513 20.77 2.84 11.02
N LYS A 514 21.54 3.76 11.61
CA LYS A 514 22.99 3.91 11.45
C LYS A 514 23.41 4.18 10.00
N ASP A 515 22.47 4.61 9.16
CA ASP A 515 22.75 5.12 7.82
C ASP A 515 23.17 6.59 7.94
N PHE A 516 24.39 6.78 8.42
CA PHE A 516 24.95 8.10 8.69
C PHE A 516 25.16 8.91 7.41
N ALA A 517 25.26 8.26 6.25
CA ALA A 517 25.39 8.93 4.96
C ALA A 517 24.12 9.73 4.66
N ASN A 518 22.96 9.07 4.66
CA ASN A 518 21.68 9.74 4.43
C ASN A 518 21.29 10.66 5.59
N ALA A 519 21.53 10.26 6.84
CA ALA A 519 21.27 11.12 8.01
C ALA A 519 22.00 12.46 7.89
N SER A 520 23.28 12.45 7.46
CA SER A 520 24.06 13.68 7.28
C SER A 520 23.49 14.61 6.20
N ILE A 521 22.88 14.06 5.15
CA ILE A 521 22.25 14.85 4.09
C ILE A 521 21.02 15.58 4.65
N TYR A 522 20.10 14.85 5.28
CA TYR A 522 18.84 15.43 5.77
C TYR A 522 19.03 16.36 6.97
N PHE A 523 19.95 16.06 7.90
CA PHE A 523 20.26 17.01 8.97
C PHE A 523 20.89 18.30 8.41
N ARG A 524 21.80 18.20 7.42
CA ARG A 524 22.40 19.37 6.77
C ARG A 524 21.34 20.21 6.06
N GLU A 525 20.42 19.57 5.35
CA GLU A 525 19.30 20.26 4.69
C GLU A 525 18.43 20.99 5.72
N PHE A 526 18.07 20.33 6.82
CA PHE A 526 17.25 20.91 7.88
C PHE A 526 17.91 22.16 8.50
N ILE A 527 19.17 22.07 8.92
CA ILE A 527 19.86 23.22 9.53
C ILE A 527 20.11 24.36 8.52
N THR A 528 20.17 24.06 7.22
CA THR A 528 20.32 25.08 6.19
C THR A 528 19.02 25.87 6.01
N LYS A 529 17.89 25.16 5.94
CA LYS A 529 16.56 25.75 5.74
C LYS A 529 15.99 26.41 7.00
N TYR A 530 16.20 25.82 8.18
CA TYR A 530 15.47 26.16 9.41
C TYR A 530 16.37 26.64 10.56
N LYS A 531 17.12 27.73 10.34
CA LYS A 531 18.12 28.26 11.30
C LYS A 531 17.54 28.70 12.66
N ASN A 532 16.25 29.04 12.70
CA ASN A 532 15.56 29.52 13.90
C ASN A 532 14.66 28.46 14.56
N ASP A 533 14.64 27.22 14.05
CA ASP A 533 13.82 26.16 14.63
C ASP A 533 14.39 25.67 15.97
N LYS A 534 13.50 25.29 16.91
CA LYS A 534 13.90 24.78 18.23
C LYS A 534 14.82 23.56 18.14
N ASN A 535 14.71 22.76 17.08
CA ASN A 535 15.51 21.56 16.85
C ASN A 535 16.85 21.84 16.15
N TYR A 536 17.15 23.09 15.78
CA TYR A 536 18.35 23.44 15.02
C TYR A 536 19.65 22.95 15.67
N LEU A 537 19.79 23.17 16.98
CA LEU A 537 21.02 22.82 17.70
C LEU A 537 21.19 21.30 17.83
N ASP A 538 20.11 20.55 18.09
CA ASP A 538 20.18 19.08 18.15
C ASP A 538 20.43 18.49 16.76
N ALA A 539 19.76 18.99 15.71
CA ALA A 539 20.01 18.57 14.33
C ALA A 539 21.48 18.81 13.91
N LYS A 540 22.07 19.93 14.34
CA LYS A 540 23.48 20.24 14.09
C LYS A 540 24.42 19.29 14.85
N LEU A 541 24.08 18.94 16.09
CA LEU A 541 24.81 17.94 16.86
C LEU A 541 24.74 16.56 16.18
N ARG A 542 23.54 16.13 15.76
CA ARG A 542 23.35 14.84 15.06
C ARG A 542 24.03 14.79 13.70
N LEU A 543 24.17 15.93 13.02
CA LEU A 543 25.00 16.04 11.83
C LEU A 543 26.48 15.76 12.15
N ALA A 544 27.00 16.33 13.23
CA ALA A 544 28.37 16.08 13.68
C ALA A 544 28.56 14.61 14.09
N ASP A 545 27.61 14.03 14.82
CA ASP A 545 27.57 12.60 15.16
C ASP A 545 27.55 11.72 13.90
N SER A 546 26.79 12.11 12.87
CA SER A 546 26.71 11.38 11.61
C SER A 546 28.05 11.37 10.88
N TYR A 547 28.73 12.52 10.79
CA TYR A 547 30.09 12.55 10.22
C TYR A 547 31.09 11.75 11.04
N TYR A 548 30.97 11.78 12.37
CA TYR A 548 31.79 10.94 13.24
C TYR A 548 31.57 9.45 12.96
N GLY A 549 30.31 9.02 12.80
CA GLY A 549 29.94 7.66 12.42
C GLY A 549 30.45 7.23 11.05
N LEU A 550 30.52 8.17 10.10
CA LEU A 550 31.14 7.99 8.78
C LEU A 550 32.68 8.00 8.82
N LYS A 551 33.29 8.24 9.98
CA LYS A 551 34.74 8.45 10.16
C LYS A 551 35.29 9.66 9.39
N ASP A 552 34.41 10.59 8.98
CA ASP A 552 34.81 11.89 8.43
C ASP A 552 35.06 12.87 9.59
N PHE A 553 36.14 12.61 10.33
CA PHE A 553 36.48 13.35 11.55
C PHE A 553 36.78 14.83 11.28
N THR A 554 37.22 15.16 10.06
CA THR A 554 37.47 16.55 9.63
C THR A 554 36.15 17.33 9.58
N LYS A 555 35.11 16.80 8.91
CA LYS A 555 33.80 17.47 8.88
C LYS A 555 33.12 17.44 10.25
N ALA A 556 33.20 16.33 10.97
CA ALA A 556 32.67 16.23 12.33
C ALA A 556 33.25 17.33 13.23
N GLY A 557 34.58 17.47 13.24
CA GLY A 557 35.30 18.48 14.02
C GLY A 557 34.91 19.92 13.67
N VAL A 558 34.64 20.22 12.39
CA VAL A 558 34.15 21.55 11.99
C VAL A 558 32.78 21.83 12.60
N ILE A 559 31.81 20.92 12.44
CA ILE A 559 30.44 21.14 12.92
C ILE A 559 30.39 21.20 14.46
N TYR A 560 31.12 20.31 15.15
CA TYR A 560 31.28 20.39 16.60
C TYR A 560 31.92 21.72 17.04
N GLY A 561 32.97 22.15 16.34
CA GLY A 561 33.63 23.43 16.61
C GLY A 561 32.66 24.60 16.49
N GLU A 562 31.79 24.62 15.48
CA GLU A 562 30.75 25.66 15.34
C GLU A 562 29.72 25.64 16.48
N ILE A 563 29.44 24.48 17.09
CA ILE A 563 28.55 24.37 18.24
C ILE A 563 29.22 24.96 19.49
N PHE A 564 30.52 24.74 19.68
CA PHE A 564 31.23 25.08 20.92
C PHE A 564 32.01 26.41 20.90
N SER A 565 32.32 26.98 19.72
CA SER A 565 33.12 28.22 19.56
C SER A 565 32.33 29.53 19.56
N GLY A 566 31.00 29.48 19.41
CA GLY A 566 30.14 30.68 19.29
C GLY A 566 29.62 31.26 20.62
N LYS A 567 29.00 32.46 20.56
CA LYS A 567 28.27 33.10 21.68
C LYS A 567 27.10 32.26 22.23
N ASN A 568 26.67 31.24 21.49
CA ASN A 568 25.62 30.29 21.89
C ASN A 568 26.20 29.08 22.67
N LYS A 569 26.87 29.33 23.80
CA LYS A 569 27.30 28.30 24.78
C LYS A 569 26.10 27.67 25.52
N ARG A 570 25.12 27.10 24.81
CA ARG A 570 23.91 26.51 25.40
C ARG A 570 23.93 24.98 25.47
N LEU A 571 24.89 24.31 24.83
CA LEU A 571 24.99 22.86 24.88
C LEU A 571 26.02 22.41 25.94
N ASP A 572 25.51 22.09 27.13
CA ASP A 572 26.30 21.50 28.23
C ASP A 572 26.17 19.97 28.22
N ASN A 573 26.87 19.33 27.27
CA ASN A 573 26.85 17.88 27.11
C ASN A 573 28.29 17.35 27.06
N ASP A 574 28.71 16.66 28.11
CA ASP A 574 30.08 16.15 28.27
C ASP A 574 30.49 15.15 27.17
N PHE A 575 29.57 14.27 26.75
CA PHE A 575 29.79 13.35 25.63
C PHE A 575 30.04 14.08 24.30
N ALA A 576 29.28 15.14 24.00
CA ALA A 576 29.47 15.92 22.79
C ALA A 576 30.82 16.66 22.78
N TYR A 577 31.26 17.20 23.93
CA TYR A 577 32.61 17.76 24.08
C TYR A 577 33.69 16.68 23.87
N TYR A 578 33.48 15.48 24.42
CA TYR A 578 34.43 14.38 24.27
C TYR A 578 34.55 13.96 22.80
N GLN A 579 33.41 13.81 22.11
CA GLN A 579 33.34 13.50 20.68
C GLN A 579 33.98 14.59 19.81
N TYR A 580 33.86 15.86 20.21
CA TYR A 580 34.54 16.96 19.53
C TYR A 580 36.06 16.82 19.64
N ALA A 581 36.59 16.68 20.86
CA ALA A 581 38.02 16.51 21.08
C ALA A 581 38.57 15.25 20.39
N GLN A 582 37.82 14.15 20.42
CA GLN A 582 38.12 12.92 19.66
C GLN A 582 38.14 13.15 18.14
N SER A 583 37.20 13.92 17.59
CA SER A 583 37.17 14.26 16.17
C SER A 583 38.42 15.04 15.77
N LEU A 584 38.84 16.01 16.59
CA LEU A 584 40.06 16.78 16.36
C LEU A 584 41.29 15.87 16.39
N TYR A 585 41.39 15.00 17.39
CA TYR A 585 42.47 14.03 17.53
C TYR A 585 42.56 13.12 16.29
N LYS A 586 41.45 12.49 15.90
CA LYS A 586 41.39 11.58 14.76
C LYS A 586 41.56 12.27 13.40
N SER A 587 41.31 13.57 13.32
CA SER A 587 41.61 14.39 12.13
C SER A 587 43.06 14.92 12.09
N GLY A 588 43.90 14.58 13.09
CA GLY A 588 45.29 15.03 13.18
C GLY A 588 45.50 16.45 13.73
N LYS A 589 44.44 17.11 14.21
CA LYS A 589 44.52 18.45 14.84
C LYS A 589 44.89 18.34 16.31
N LEU A 590 46.09 17.84 16.57
CA LEU A 590 46.53 17.38 17.89
C LEU A 590 46.50 18.47 18.97
N SER A 591 47.00 19.68 18.68
CA SER A 591 47.01 20.79 19.65
C SER A 591 45.59 21.18 20.07
N ASN A 592 44.69 21.36 19.10
CA ASN A 592 43.29 21.66 19.38
C ASN A 592 42.61 20.53 20.17
N ALA A 593 42.94 19.27 19.88
CA ALA A 593 42.38 18.14 20.62
C ALA A 593 42.78 18.18 22.10
N ILE A 594 44.04 18.49 22.41
CA ILE A 594 44.53 18.66 23.78
C ILE A 594 43.76 19.78 24.49
N ASP A 595 43.61 20.94 23.85
CA ASP A 595 42.90 22.10 24.42
C ASP A 595 41.44 21.76 24.74
N GLU A 596 40.75 21.04 23.85
CA GLU A 596 39.34 20.66 24.04
C GLU A 596 39.16 19.53 25.05
N PHE A 597 40.09 18.55 25.12
CA PHE A 597 40.11 17.55 26.20
C PHE A 597 40.31 18.22 27.56
N ALA A 598 41.22 19.19 27.68
CA ALA A 598 41.43 19.97 28.90
C ALA A 598 40.19 20.84 29.24
N THR A 599 39.54 21.40 28.23
CA THR A 599 38.29 22.17 28.40
C THR A 599 37.16 21.30 28.92
N LEU A 600 37.01 20.07 28.41
CA LEU A 600 36.06 19.08 28.92
C LEU A 600 36.30 18.83 30.41
N GLN A 601 37.54 18.57 30.81
CA GLN A 601 37.88 18.29 32.21
C GLN A 601 37.58 19.48 33.13
N LYS A 602 37.90 20.70 32.68
CA LYS A 602 37.62 21.92 33.44
C LYS A 602 36.13 22.16 33.62
N LYS A 603 35.34 21.93 32.57
CA LYS A 603 33.90 22.17 32.56
C LYS A 603 33.09 21.06 33.23
N PHE A 604 33.54 19.81 33.08
CA PHE A 604 32.90 18.61 33.61
C PHE A 604 33.88 17.74 34.41
N PRO A 605 34.40 18.23 35.55
CA PRO A 605 35.44 17.53 36.32
C PRO A 605 35.01 16.18 36.89
N LYS A 606 33.70 15.91 36.97
CA LYS A 606 33.11 14.63 37.41
C LYS A 606 32.61 13.76 36.25
N SER A 607 32.82 14.18 35.01
CA SER A 607 32.41 13.39 33.84
C SER A 607 33.14 12.06 33.80
N LYS A 608 32.44 11.01 33.35
CA LYS A 608 33.05 9.71 33.05
C LYS A 608 34.05 9.74 31.88
N TYR A 609 34.16 10.88 31.18
CA TYR A 609 35.12 11.09 30.10
C TYR A 609 36.34 11.92 30.54
N ALA A 610 36.36 12.45 31.76
CA ALA A 610 37.41 13.38 32.19
C ALA A 610 38.77 12.70 32.39
N ASP A 611 38.77 11.48 32.94
CA ASP A 611 39.95 10.64 33.11
C ASP A 611 40.42 10.02 31.79
N ASP A 612 39.51 9.55 30.95
CA ASP A 612 39.79 9.15 29.56
C ASP A 612 40.47 10.30 28.79
N SER A 613 39.95 11.52 28.92
CA SER A 613 40.54 12.72 28.31
C SER A 613 41.95 12.98 28.81
N GLN A 614 42.22 12.75 30.10
CA GLN A 614 43.55 12.96 30.69
C GLN A 614 44.56 11.97 30.13
N TYR A 615 44.15 10.71 30.04
CA TYR A 615 44.95 9.66 29.42
C TYR A 615 45.20 9.97 27.94
N LEU A 616 44.19 10.40 27.19
CA LEU A 616 44.32 10.72 25.76
C LEU A 616 45.25 11.90 25.49
N ILE A 617 45.28 12.92 26.35
CA ILE A 617 46.29 13.99 26.27
C ILE A 617 47.70 13.38 26.40
N GLY A 618 47.91 12.48 27.37
CA GLY A 618 49.18 11.76 27.52
C GLY A 618 49.53 10.93 26.29
N TRP A 619 48.54 10.25 25.71
CA TRP A 619 48.69 9.47 24.47
C TRP A 619 49.06 10.34 23.27
N ILE A 620 48.46 11.52 23.12
CA ILE A 620 48.81 12.46 22.05
C ILE A 620 50.28 12.88 22.19
N TYR A 621 50.74 13.21 23.40
CA TYR A 621 52.15 13.54 23.63
C TYR A 621 53.09 12.35 23.38
N PHE A 622 52.67 11.12 23.73
CA PHE A 622 53.42 9.91 23.44
C PHE A 622 53.61 9.72 21.92
N GLN A 623 52.55 9.90 21.13
CA GLN A 623 52.60 9.81 19.66
C GLN A 623 53.47 10.91 19.03
N GLN A 624 53.65 12.05 19.72
CA GLN A 624 54.58 13.12 19.32
C GLN A 624 56.03 12.87 19.78
N ASN A 625 56.34 11.69 20.33
CA ASN A 625 57.62 11.35 20.98
C ASN A 625 57.99 12.27 22.15
N ASN A 626 57.03 13.03 22.69
CA ASN A 626 57.22 13.83 23.89
C ASN A 626 56.92 13.00 25.14
N PHE A 627 57.76 12.01 25.38
CA PHE A 627 57.56 11.02 26.44
C PHE A 627 57.52 11.65 27.83
N ARG A 628 58.27 12.73 28.09
CA ARG A 628 58.20 13.45 29.38
C ARG A 628 56.84 14.08 29.64
N ALA A 629 56.25 14.75 28.63
CA ALA A 629 54.91 15.29 28.74
C ALA A 629 53.85 14.20 28.83
N ALA A 630 54.04 13.08 28.13
CA ALA A 630 53.17 11.90 28.23
C ALA A 630 53.16 11.35 29.65
N ILE A 631 54.33 11.08 30.24
CA ILE A 631 54.49 10.57 31.62
C ILE A 631 53.81 11.51 32.62
N LYS A 632 53.99 12.83 32.49
CA LYS A 632 53.31 13.80 33.36
C LYS A 632 51.79 13.63 33.28
N ASN A 633 51.23 13.59 32.08
CA ASN A 633 49.78 13.52 31.88
C ASN A 633 49.18 12.18 32.30
N TYR A 634 49.88 11.06 32.06
CA TYR A 634 49.50 9.75 32.60
C TYR A 634 49.58 9.74 34.14
N SER A 635 50.59 10.38 34.72
CA SER A 635 50.72 10.50 36.18
C SER A 635 49.61 11.35 36.80
N ASP A 636 49.18 12.39 36.08
CA ASP A 636 48.06 13.25 36.48
C ASP A 636 46.74 12.46 36.58
N VAL A 637 46.58 11.32 35.88
CA VAL A 637 45.43 10.41 36.08
C VAL A 637 45.35 9.94 37.54
N PHE A 638 46.47 9.56 38.15
CA PHE A 638 46.48 9.06 39.53
C PHE A 638 46.13 10.15 40.55
N ARG A 639 46.59 11.38 40.28
CA ARG A 639 46.42 12.53 41.17
C ARG A 639 45.04 13.15 41.07
N LEU A 640 44.55 13.37 39.84
CA LEU A 640 43.28 14.05 39.57
C LEU A 640 42.09 13.10 39.63
N TYR A 641 42.27 11.82 39.27
CA TYR A 641 41.19 10.83 39.19
C TYR A 641 41.54 9.54 39.97
N PRO A 642 41.60 9.58 41.32
CA PRO A 642 42.04 8.44 42.14
C PRO A 642 41.19 7.16 42.01
N LYS A 643 39.96 7.26 41.51
CA LYS A 643 39.05 6.10 41.29
C LYS A 643 38.97 5.66 39.83
N SER A 644 39.79 6.24 38.95
CA SER A 644 39.72 6.00 37.51
C SER A 644 40.04 4.55 37.14
N THR A 645 39.28 4.01 36.18
CA THR A 645 39.51 2.70 35.57
C THR A 645 40.63 2.72 34.52
N VAL A 646 41.12 3.89 34.10
CA VAL A 646 42.24 4.00 33.14
C VAL A 646 43.61 3.93 33.80
N LYS A 647 43.69 3.84 35.13
CA LYS A 647 44.96 3.73 35.85
C LYS A 647 45.87 2.59 35.34
N PRO A 648 45.38 1.37 35.08
CA PRO A 648 46.24 0.29 34.59
C PRO A 648 46.89 0.62 33.25
N ILE A 649 46.12 1.17 32.30
CA ILE A 649 46.69 1.57 31.00
C ILE A 649 47.64 2.76 31.15
N ALA A 650 47.35 3.72 32.02
CA ALA A 650 48.26 4.83 32.30
C ALA A 650 49.61 4.36 32.89
N ILE A 651 49.61 3.38 33.81
CA ILE A 651 50.85 2.79 34.36
C ILE A 651 51.64 2.09 33.25
N TYR A 652 50.98 1.26 32.45
CA TYR A 652 51.60 0.62 31.29
C TYR A 652 52.23 1.66 30.35
N SER A 653 51.47 2.69 29.97
CA SER A 653 51.94 3.73 29.05
C SER A 653 53.08 4.58 29.63
N ILE A 654 53.19 4.72 30.95
CA ILE A 654 54.37 5.32 31.58
C ILE A 654 55.59 4.41 31.41
N GLY A 655 55.44 3.09 31.65
CA GLY A 655 56.49 2.11 31.38
C GLY A 655 56.97 2.16 29.93
N ASP A 656 56.02 2.22 29.00
CA ASP A 656 56.31 2.31 27.56
C ASP A 656 56.98 3.64 27.18
N SER A 657 56.60 4.74 27.84
CA SER A 657 57.26 6.04 27.67
C SER A 657 58.72 5.99 28.13
N TYR A 658 59.00 5.36 29.27
CA TYR A 658 60.38 5.18 29.74
C TYR A 658 61.20 4.24 28.85
N TYR A 659 60.59 3.16 28.37
CA TYR A 659 61.22 2.24 27.42
C TYR A 659 61.65 2.97 26.14
N ASN A 660 60.76 3.78 25.55
CA ASN A 660 61.08 4.57 24.35
C ASN A 660 62.10 5.70 24.63
N MET A 661 62.26 6.11 25.88
CA MET A 661 63.35 7.00 26.31
C MET A 661 64.68 6.28 26.53
N GLY A 662 64.72 4.95 26.46
CA GLY A 662 65.88 4.12 26.81
C GLY A 662 66.13 3.97 28.32
N ASP A 663 65.25 4.51 29.17
CA ASP A 663 65.31 4.34 30.62
C ASP A 663 64.60 3.04 31.02
N TYR A 664 65.28 1.93 30.71
CA TYR A 664 64.74 0.60 30.91
C TYR A 664 64.52 0.26 32.39
N ASP A 665 65.27 0.84 33.32
CA ASP A 665 65.10 0.58 34.76
C ASP A 665 63.81 1.20 35.31
N SER A 666 63.49 2.44 34.89
CA SER A 666 62.20 3.04 35.17
C SER A 666 61.05 2.29 34.48
N ALA A 667 61.25 1.85 33.23
CA ALA A 667 60.25 1.06 32.51
C ALA A 667 59.93 -0.26 33.24
N LEU A 668 60.95 -1.03 33.62
CA LEU A 668 60.82 -2.25 34.43
C LEU A 668 60.07 -1.99 35.74
N THR A 669 60.34 -0.87 36.40
CA THR A 669 59.65 -0.48 37.64
C THR A 669 58.16 -0.29 37.42
N PHE A 670 57.75 0.45 36.39
CA PHE A 670 56.34 0.70 36.12
C PHE A 670 55.59 -0.52 35.57
N TYR A 671 56.23 -1.34 34.72
CA TYR A 671 55.65 -2.61 34.30
C TYR A 671 55.48 -3.58 35.48
N GLY A 672 56.48 -3.70 36.35
CA GLY A 672 56.37 -4.49 37.58
C GLY A 672 55.28 -3.98 38.51
N LYS A 673 55.13 -2.65 38.63
CA LYS A 673 54.03 -2.02 39.38
C LYS A 673 52.66 -2.43 38.84
N LEU A 674 52.47 -2.45 37.52
CA LEU A 674 51.21 -2.90 36.91
C LEU A 674 50.87 -4.34 37.30
N ILE A 675 51.86 -5.23 37.23
CA ILE A 675 51.69 -6.65 37.54
C ILE A 675 51.33 -6.86 39.01
N ASN A 676 51.97 -6.11 39.92
CA ASN A 676 51.77 -6.25 41.36
C ASN A 676 50.47 -5.61 41.85
N GLU A 677 50.13 -4.40 41.36
CA GLU A 677 48.96 -3.65 41.85
C GLU A 677 47.66 -4.00 41.10
N TYR A 678 47.74 -4.44 39.84
CA TYR A 678 46.57 -4.73 39.00
C TYR A 678 46.66 -6.11 38.32
N PRO A 679 46.87 -7.22 39.06
CA PRO A 679 47.16 -8.55 38.50
C PRO A 679 46.06 -9.16 37.61
N ARG A 680 44.87 -8.55 37.56
CA ARG A 680 43.73 -8.99 36.74
C ARG A 680 43.42 -8.05 35.56
N THR A 681 44.30 -7.09 35.28
CA THR A 681 44.12 -6.18 34.14
C THR A 681 44.42 -6.88 32.82
N LYS A 682 43.75 -6.47 31.75
CA LYS A 682 44.02 -6.99 30.40
C LYS A 682 45.41 -6.66 29.87
N PHE A 683 46.12 -5.72 30.50
CA PHE A 683 47.45 -5.24 30.11
C PHE A 683 48.62 -6.00 30.77
N ILE A 684 48.34 -7.11 31.48
CA ILE A 684 49.40 -7.89 32.14
C ILE A 684 50.39 -8.46 31.12
N LEU A 685 49.89 -9.03 30.03
CA LEU A 685 50.74 -9.55 28.96
C LEU A 685 51.57 -8.44 28.31
N ASP A 686 50.98 -7.28 28.06
CA ASP A 686 51.70 -6.13 27.50
C ASP A 686 52.86 -5.71 28.42
N ALA A 687 52.64 -5.63 29.73
CA ALA A 687 53.70 -5.30 30.69
C ALA A 687 54.78 -6.39 30.79
N ILE A 688 54.41 -7.66 30.73
CA ILE A 688 55.36 -8.77 30.72
C ILE A 688 56.25 -8.70 29.48
N ASN A 689 55.66 -8.46 28.31
CA ASN A 689 56.40 -8.25 27.06
C ASN A 689 57.30 -7.02 27.17
N GLY A 690 56.80 -5.91 27.72
CA GLY A 690 57.58 -4.71 27.99
C GLY A 690 58.80 -4.99 28.87
N ILE A 691 58.66 -5.81 29.92
CA ILE A 691 59.78 -6.26 30.78
C ILE A 691 60.79 -7.09 29.99
N GLN A 692 60.31 -8.05 29.18
CA GLN A 692 61.17 -8.85 28.32
C GLN A 692 61.96 -7.95 27.36
N TYR A 693 61.30 -7.04 26.66
CA TYR A 693 61.95 -6.10 25.74
C TYR A 693 62.96 -5.20 26.45
N CYS A 694 62.67 -4.74 27.67
CA CYS A 694 63.65 -4.00 28.48
C CYS A 694 64.92 -4.84 28.71
N TYR A 695 64.79 -6.10 29.11
CA TYR A 695 65.95 -6.96 29.35
C TYR A 695 66.70 -7.32 28.07
N ILE A 696 66.00 -7.56 26.95
CA ILE A 696 66.63 -7.79 25.65
C ILE A 696 67.39 -6.55 25.17
N ALA A 697 66.79 -5.36 25.29
CA ALA A 697 67.43 -4.10 24.94
C ALA A 697 68.65 -3.77 25.83
N LYS A 698 68.70 -4.34 27.05
CA LYS A 698 69.85 -4.30 27.96
C LYS A 698 70.87 -5.42 27.72
N ASP A 699 70.70 -6.23 26.68
CA ASP A 699 71.53 -7.41 26.38
C ASP A 699 71.59 -8.43 27.54
N GLN A 700 70.45 -8.60 28.24
CA GLN A 700 70.29 -9.49 29.41
C GLN A 700 69.12 -10.48 29.24
N PRO A 701 69.11 -11.30 28.16
CA PRO A 701 68.00 -12.22 27.89
C PRO A 701 67.75 -13.25 28.99
N ASP A 702 68.78 -13.69 29.70
CA ASP A 702 68.62 -14.65 30.80
C ASP A 702 67.78 -14.05 31.96
N LYS A 703 67.85 -12.73 32.19
CA LYS A 703 66.99 -12.07 33.19
C LYS A 703 65.54 -11.98 32.73
N ALA A 704 65.29 -11.85 31.43
CA ALA A 704 63.93 -11.91 30.87
C ALA A 704 63.30 -13.29 31.15
N VAL A 705 64.08 -14.35 30.94
CA VAL A 705 63.66 -15.72 31.21
C VAL A 705 63.48 -15.98 32.71
N GLU A 706 64.42 -15.53 33.56
CA GLU A 706 64.31 -15.63 35.01
C GLU A 706 63.03 -14.94 35.53
N PHE A 707 62.69 -13.78 34.97
CA PHE A 707 61.45 -13.08 35.28
C PHE A 707 60.22 -13.91 34.87
N ILE A 708 60.21 -14.47 33.66
CA ILE A 708 59.14 -15.35 33.18
C ILE A 708 58.96 -16.55 34.12
N ASP A 709 60.04 -17.26 34.43
CA ASP A 709 60.00 -18.46 35.26
C ASP A 709 59.49 -18.14 36.68
N ARG A 710 59.93 -17.01 37.24
CA ARG A 710 59.43 -16.50 38.52
C ARG A 710 57.94 -16.14 38.46
N PHE A 711 57.50 -15.47 37.39
CA PHE A 711 56.09 -15.13 37.22
C PHE A 711 55.23 -16.39 37.14
N ILE A 712 55.63 -17.39 36.35
CA ILE A 712 54.91 -18.66 36.20
C ILE A 712 54.89 -19.43 37.53
N SER A 713 56.01 -19.48 38.25
CA SER A 713 56.13 -20.17 39.54
C SER A 713 55.23 -19.55 40.61
N ASN A 714 55.16 -18.22 40.65
CA ASN A 714 54.31 -17.49 41.59
C ASN A 714 52.83 -17.48 41.18
N ASN A 715 52.53 -17.65 39.88
CA ASN A 715 51.17 -17.56 39.35
C ASN A 715 50.81 -18.78 38.47
N PRO A 716 50.92 -20.03 38.97
CA PRO A 716 50.85 -21.23 38.14
C PRO A 716 49.47 -21.51 37.54
N LYS A 717 48.43 -20.84 38.05
CA LYS A 717 47.03 -20.92 37.59
C LYS A 717 46.59 -19.68 36.78
N SER A 718 47.49 -18.74 36.50
CA SER A 718 47.16 -17.56 35.71
C SER A 718 46.79 -17.98 34.28
N GLU A 719 45.76 -17.36 33.71
CA GLU A 719 45.33 -17.60 32.33
C GLU A 719 46.42 -17.23 31.29
N TYR A 720 47.41 -16.43 31.70
CA TYR A 720 48.51 -15.99 30.85
C TYR A 720 49.68 -16.98 30.79
N VAL A 721 49.72 -18.00 31.66
CA VAL A 721 50.88 -18.92 31.77
C VAL A 721 51.17 -19.62 30.44
N GLU A 722 50.14 -20.07 29.73
CA GLU A 722 50.29 -20.73 28.43
C GLU A 722 51.01 -19.83 27.42
N GLU A 723 50.59 -18.56 27.29
CA GLU A 723 51.19 -17.60 26.36
C GLU A 723 52.60 -17.17 26.77
N ILE A 724 52.83 -17.00 28.07
CA ILE A 724 54.13 -16.60 28.60
C ILE A 724 55.18 -17.72 28.40
N LEU A 725 54.79 -18.99 28.57
CA LEU A 725 55.66 -20.14 28.27
C LEU A 725 56.08 -20.15 26.80
N MET A 726 55.17 -19.83 25.89
CA MET A 726 55.47 -19.68 24.46
C MET A 726 56.49 -18.56 24.22
N LYS A 727 56.32 -17.41 24.89
CA LYS A 727 57.25 -16.28 24.80
C LYS A 727 58.67 -16.63 25.25
N ARG A 728 58.81 -17.49 26.27
CA ARG A 728 60.13 -17.98 26.71
C ARG A 728 60.87 -18.74 25.60
N GLY A 729 60.17 -19.64 24.90
CA GLY A 729 60.72 -20.34 23.74
C GLY A 729 61.06 -19.40 22.59
N GLU A 730 60.23 -18.39 22.35
CA GLU A 730 60.43 -17.37 21.31
C GLU A 730 61.72 -16.59 21.54
N ILE A 731 61.97 -16.14 22.79
CA ILE A 731 63.22 -15.46 23.17
C ILE A 731 64.44 -16.32 22.80
N TYR A 732 64.45 -17.60 23.18
CA TYR A 732 65.58 -18.47 22.87
C TYR A 732 65.72 -18.74 21.37
N TYR A 733 64.62 -18.87 20.64
CA TYR A 733 64.64 -19.07 19.20
C TYR A 733 65.25 -17.86 18.48
N THR A 734 64.82 -16.64 18.82
CA THR A 734 65.33 -15.40 18.23
C THR A 734 66.82 -15.18 18.52
N LEU A 735 67.30 -15.65 19.67
CA LEU A 735 68.73 -15.61 20.03
C LEU A 735 69.56 -16.72 19.34
N GLY A 736 68.94 -17.57 18.51
CA GLY A 736 69.59 -18.70 17.86
C GLY A 736 69.89 -19.89 18.79
N ASN A 737 69.41 -19.84 20.03
CA ASN A 737 69.56 -20.92 21.01
C ASN A 737 68.47 -21.99 20.81
N TYR A 738 68.46 -22.63 19.63
CA TYR A 738 67.40 -23.53 19.20
C TYR A 738 67.16 -24.73 20.14
N ASN A 739 68.20 -25.24 20.81
CA ASN A 739 68.03 -26.31 21.81
C ASN A 739 67.24 -25.83 23.04
N LYS A 740 67.48 -24.62 23.54
CA LYS A 740 66.73 -24.05 24.67
C LYS A 740 65.30 -23.66 24.27
N ALA A 741 65.13 -23.21 23.03
CA ALA A 741 63.83 -22.92 22.44
C ALA A 741 62.97 -24.19 22.37
N GLU A 742 63.51 -25.25 21.78
CA GLU A 742 62.87 -26.56 21.67
C GLU A 742 62.50 -27.11 23.04
N TYR A 743 63.43 -27.12 24.01
CA TYR A 743 63.13 -27.52 25.38
C TYR A 743 61.97 -26.75 25.99
N SER A 744 61.94 -25.42 25.79
CA SER A 744 60.88 -24.56 26.32
C SER A 744 59.51 -24.88 25.74
N TYR A 745 59.44 -25.11 24.43
CA TYR A 745 58.18 -25.47 23.75
C TYR A 745 57.74 -26.91 24.10
N LEU A 746 58.69 -27.84 24.31
CA LEU A 746 58.36 -29.18 24.80
C LEU A 746 57.80 -29.15 26.22
N GLU A 747 58.35 -28.31 27.11
CA GLU A 747 57.78 -28.11 28.44
C GLU A 747 56.34 -27.60 28.36
N PHE A 748 56.07 -26.64 27.46
CA PHE A 748 54.72 -26.17 27.18
C PHE A 748 53.81 -27.33 26.75
N LEU A 749 54.23 -28.15 25.78
CA LEU A 749 53.43 -29.29 25.30
C LEU A 749 53.19 -30.36 26.37
N ASN A 750 54.16 -30.60 27.26
CA ASN A 750 54.01 -31.55 28.36
C ASN A 750 52.97 -31.06 29.39
N ARG A 751 52.97 -29.75 29.68
CA ARG A 751 52.04 -29.14 30.64
C ARG A 751 50.65 -28.88 30.05
N TYR A 752 50.59 -28.56 28.76
CA TYR A 752 49.38 -28.15 28.03
C TYR A 752 49.28 -28.88 26.67
N PRO A 753 49.13 -30.22 26.66
CA PRO A 753 49.14 -31.01 25.42
C PRO A 753 48.01 -30.67 24.44
N SER A 754 46.92 -30.09 24.95
CA SER A 754 45.79 -29.60 24.15
C SER A 754 45.51 -28.11 24.42
N GLY A 755 46.54 -27.35 24.79
CA GLY A 755 46.47 -25.93 25.05
C GLY A 755 46.23 -25.09 23.79
N LYS A 756 45.94 -23.80 23.98
CA LYS A 756 45.62 -22.86 22.88
C LYS A 756 46.76 -22.75 21.87
N TYR A 757 48.01 -22.87 22.35
CA TYR A 757 49.22 -22.69 21.56
C TYR A 757 49.89 -24.01 21.13
N THR A 758 49.21 -25.16 21.26
CA THR A 758 49.80 -26.48 20.91
C THR A 758 50.31 -26.54 19.47
N ALA A 759 49.53 -26.06 18.49
CA ALA A 759 49.96 -26.06 17.09
C ALA A 759 51.16 -25.13 16.85
N GLU A 760 51.22 -24.00 17.56
CA GLU A 760 52.32 -23.05 17.51
C GLU A 760 53.60 -23.63 18.14
N ALA A 761 53.48 -24.32 19.27
CA ALA A 761 54.59 -25.00 19.91
C ALA A 761 55.18 -26.10 19.00
N TYR A 762 54.33 -26.94 18.40
CA TYR A 762 54.79 -27.91 17.41
C TYR A 762 55.50 -27.24 16.22
N TYR A 763 54.97 -26.10 15.75
CA TYR A 763 55.57 -25.37 14.62
C TYR A 763 56.97 -24.88 14.98
N TRP A 764 57.12 -24.21 16.12
CA TRP A 764 58.42 -23.69 16.54
C TRP A 764 59.42 -24.75 16.97
N ILE A 765 58.98 -25.91 17.47
CA ILE A 765 59.84 -27.08 17.67
C ILE A 765 60.34 -27.59 16.31
N GLY A 766 59.44 -27.76 15.34
CA GLY A 766 59.80 -28.16 13.97
C GLY A 766 60.81 -27.19 13.33
N LYS A 767 60.56 -25.87 13.45
CA LYS A 767 61.51 -24.83 13.00
C LYS A 767 62.83 -24.91 13.76
N SER A 768 62.83 -25.12 15.08
CA SER A 768 64.06 -25.26 15.87
C SER A 768 64.90 -26.45 15.39
N TYR A 769 64.26 -27.60 15.15
CA TYR A 769 64.93 -28.78 14.59
C TYR A 769 65.44 -28.56 13.16
N SER A 770 64.68 -27.86 12.31
CA SER A 770 65.10 -27.47 10.97
C SER A 770 66.35 -26.58 11.01
N MET A 771 66.40 -25.58 11.89
CA MET A 771 67.57 -24.73 12.09
C MET A 771 68.78 -25.51 12.64
N LEU A 772 68.55 -26.55 13.43
CA LEU A 772 69.56 -27.50 13.90
C LEU A 772 69.95 -28.55 12.82
N LYS A 773 69.39 -28.48 11.62
CA LYS A 773 69.57 -29.43 10.50
C LYS A 773 69.19 -30.87 10.84
N LYS A 774 68.31 -31.06 11.82
CA LYS A 774 67.75 -32.36 12.22
C LYS A 774 66.42 -32.58 11.51
N ASN A 775 66.50 -32.88 10.21
CA ASN A 775 65.34 -32.88 9.32
C ASN A 775 64.28 -33.94 9.70
N ASP A 776 64.67 -35.12 10.16
CA ASP A 776 63.72 -36.17 10.54
C ASP A 776 62.80 -35.74 11.69
N SER A 777 63.37 -35.12 12.73
CA SER A 777 62.60 -34.56 13.84
C SER A 777 61.74 -33.38 13.39
N ALA A 778 62.26 -32.49 12.52
CA ALA A 778 61.47 -31.40 11.97
C ALA A 778 60.23 -31.91 11.21
N ILE A 779 60.42 -32.95 10.38
CA ILE A 779 59.36 -33.63 9.63
C ILE A 779 58.30 -34.22 10.57
N GLU A 780 58.72 -34.88 11.65
CA GLU A 780 57.81 -35.45 12.65
C GLU A 780 56.89 -34.38 13.25
N TYR A 781 57.47 -33.27 13.73
CA TYR A 781 56.69 -32.21 14.37
C TYR A 781 55.81 -31.42 13.41
N PHE A 782 56.26 -31.15 12.18
CA PHE A 782 55.37 -30.55 11.18
C PHE A 782 54.24 -31.51 10.78
N ASN A 783 54.49 -32.82 10.71
CA ASN A 783 53.43 -33.80 10.47
C ASN A 783 52.36 -33.83 11.55
N MET A 784 52.73 -33.60 12.82
CA MET A 784 51.76 -33.46 13.91
C MET A 784 50.76 -32.33 13.65
N ILE A 785 51.23 -31.22 13.06
CA ILE A 785 50.37 -30.07 12.70
C ILE A 785 49.52 -30.39 11.47
N THR A 786 50.12 -30.88 10.39
CA THR A 786 49.38 -31.14 9.14
C THR A 786 48.33 -32.25 9.29
N THR A 787 48.49 -33.13 10.27
CA THR A 787 47.55 -34.22 10.57
C THR A 787 46.48 -33.80 11.57
N ASN A 788 46.86 -33.13 12.67
CA ASN A 788 45.95 -32.90 13.81
C ASN A 788 45.48 -31.44 13.94
N TYR A 789 46.19 -30.48 13.35
CA TYR A 789 45.99 -29.04 13.56
C TYR A 789 45.99 -28.23 12.24
N LEU A 790 45.58 -28.85 11.13
CA LEU A 790 45.62 -28.23 9.80
C LEU A 790 44.79 -26.93 9.70
N THR A 791 43.70 -26.81 10.46
CA THR A 791 42.84 -25.61 10.48
C THR A 791 43.39 -24.48 11.36
N SER A 792 44.49 -24.71 12.07
CA SER A 792 45.15 -23.67 12.88
C SER A 792 45.86 -22.64 12.00
N LYS A 793 46.22 -21.49 12.60
CA LYS A 793 46.99 -20.43 11.92
C LYS A 793 48.31 -20.94 11.31
N PHE A 794 48.91 -21.96 11.91
CA PHE A 794 50.19 -22.55 11.48
C PHE A 794 50.02 -23.78 10.58
N GLY A 795 48.78 -24.18 10.26
CA GLY A 795 48.49 -25.40 9.50
C GLY A 795 49.11 -25.38 8.10
N VAL A 796 48.80 -24.33 7.32
CA VAL A 796 49.37 -24.17 5.97
C VAL A 796 50.86 -23.87 6.02
N ASP A 797 51.32 -23.06 6.98
CA ASP A 797 52.77 -22.78 7.14
C ASP A 797 53.55 -24.08 7.38
N ALA A 798 53.04 -25.00 8.20
CA ALA A 798 53.65 -26.32 8.42
C ALA A 798 53.60 -27.20 7.16
N VAL A 799 52.55 -27.13 6.35
CA VAL A 799 52.47 -27.84 5.05
C VAL A 799 53.57 -27.38 4.11
N ILE A 800 53.78 -26.06 4.00
CA ILE A 800 54.82 -25.49 3.13
C ILE A 800 56.22 -25.86 3.63
N GLU A 801 56.51 -25.69 4.92
CA GLU A 801 57.80 -26.05 5.50
C GLU A 801 58.11 -27.55 5.34
N LEU A 802 57.12 -28.41 5.56
CA LEU A 802 57.26 -29.85 5.38
C LEU A 802 57.46 -30.23 3.91
N GLY A 803 56.72 -29.60 3.00
CA GLY A 803 56.87 -29.81 1.56
C GLY A 803 58.23 -29.38 1.04
N GLU A 804 58.76 -28.24 1.50
CA GLU A 804 60.13 -27.81 1.18
C GLU A 804 61.19 -28.73 1.78
N LEU A 805 60.99 -29.25 3.00
CA LEU A 805 61.87 -30.28 3.56
C LEU A 805 61.90 -31.53 2.67
N TYR A 806 60.74 -32.04 2.25
CA TYR A 806 60.66 -33.18 1.34
C TYR A 806 61.29 -32.90 -0.02
N LYS A 807 61.06 -31.71 -0.59
CA LYS A 807 61.70 -31.26 -1.83
C LYS A 807 63.22 -31.22 -1.70
N SER A 808 63.74 -30.62 -0.62
CA SER A 808 65.19 -30.52 -0.37
C SER A 808 65.85 -31.89 -0.19
N SER A 809 65.13 -32.87 0.38
CA SER A 809 65.56 -34.27 0.47
C SER A 809 65.29 -35.07 -0.82
N LYS A 810 64.83 -34.44 -1.90
CA LYS A 810 64.41 -35.06 -3.18
C LYS A 810 63.33 -36.15 -3.03
N ASN A 811 62.56 -36.09 -1.95
CA ASN A 811 61.43 -36.98 -1.71
C ASN A 811 60.15 -36.37 -2.30
N PHE A 812 60.11 -36.25 -3.62
CA PHE A 812 59.02 -35.58 -4.33
C PHE A 812 57.68 -36.30 -4.17
N ASP A 813 57.69 -37.63 -4.07
CA ASP A 813 56.47 -38.42 -3.86
C ASP A 813 55.80 -38.08 -2.52
N ALA A 814 56.58 -37.95 -1.45
CA ALA A 814 56.05 -37.53 -0.15
C ALA A 814 55.49 -36.10 -0.18
N ALA A 815 56.16 -35.17 -0.88
CA ALA A 815 55.67 -33.80 -1.05
C ALA A 815 54.34 -33.75 -1.83
N LEU A 816 54.25 -34.47 -2.96
CA LEU A 816 53.03 -34.53 -3.78
C LEU A 816 51.87 -35.21 -3.03
N ALA A 817 52.16 -36.28 -2.28
CA ALA A 817 51.19 -36.95 -1.43
C ALA A 817 50.68 -36.04 -0.31
N LEU A 818 51.58 -35.28 0.35
CA LEU A 818 51.24 -34.29 1.35
C LEU A 818 50.28 -33.25 0.79
N TYR A 819 50.68 -32.56 -0.29
CA TYR A 819 49.86 -31.49 -0.87
C TYR A 819 48.50 -32.00 -1.34
N SER A 820 48.46 -33.14 -2.03
CA SER A 820 47.20 -33.72 -2.51
C SER A 820 46.27 -34.13 -1.36
N ARG A 821 46.82 -34.57 -0.23
CA ARG A 821 46.04 -34.94 0.98
C ARG A 821 45.47 -33.72 1.71
N VAL A 822 46.21 -32.61 1.76
CA VAL A 822 45.84 -31.44 2.59
C VAL A 822 45.01 -30.40 1.85
N ILE A 823 45.21 -30.18 0.55
CA ILE A 823 44.44 -29.21 -0.26
C ILE A 823 42.93 -29.29 0.00
N PRO A 824 42.26 -30.47 -0.07
CA PRO A 824 40.81 -30.55 0.15
C PRO A 824 40.36 -30.32 1.61
N LYS A 825 41.29 -30.20 2.55
CA LYS A 825 41.03 -30.04 4.00
C LYS A 825 41.41 -28.65 4.54
N ILE A 826 41.98 -27.78 3.73
CA ILE A 826 42.34 -26.41 4.13
C ILE A 826 41.05 -25.59 4.28
N SER A 827 40.84 -25.04 5.47
CA SER A 827 39.65 -24.22 5.76
C SER A 827 39.78 -22.76 5.30
N ASP A 828 41.02 -22.24 5.21
CA ASP A 828 41.26 -20.89 4.71
C ASP A 828 41.46 -20.93 3.19
N GLU A 829 40.36 -20.71 2.46
CA GLU A 829 40.35 -20.73 0.99
C GLU A 829 41.38 -19.77 0.36
N LYS A 830 41.74 -18.68 1.04
CA LYS A 830 42.74 -17.72 0.53
C LYS A 830 44.16 -18.28 0.51
N ARG A 831 44.43 -19.31 1.30
CA ARG A 831 45.75 -19.97 1.40
C ARG A 831 45.87 -21.21 0.51
N ILE A 832 44.76 -21.75 -0.04
CA ILE A 832 44.80 -22.91 -0.94
C ILE A 832 45.70 -22.68 -2.18
N PRO A 833 45.66 -21.51 -2.85
CA PRO A 833 46.48 -21.25 -4.03
C PRO A 833 47.98 -21.38 -3.80
N GLU A 834 48.45 -21.07 -2.60
CA GLU A 834 49.85 -21.20 -2.21
C GLU A 834 50.31 -22.66 -2.25
N VAL A 835 49.51 -23.56 -1.67
CA VAL A 835 49.81 -24.99 -1.62
C VAL A 835 49.67 -25.64 -2.99
N MET A 836 48.67 -25.22 -3.78
CA MET A 836 48.52 -25.68 -5.17
C MET A 836 49.69 -25.25 -6.03
N PHE A 837 50.16 -24.01 -5.88
CA PHE A 837 51.33 -23.52 -6.59
C PHE A 837 52.59 -24.29 -6.16
N ALA A 838 52.81 -24.52 -4.87
CA ALA A 838 53.92 -25.34 -4.38
C ALA A 838 53.90 -26.76 -4.96
N LYS A 839 52.71 -27.39 -5.04
CA LYS A 839 52.52 -28.68 -5.72
C LYS A 839 52.89 -28.61 -7.20
N ALA A 840 52.44 -27.58 -7.92
CA ALA A 840 52.77 -27.40 -9.32
C ALA A 840 54.28 -27.27 -9.57
N MET A 841 55.01 -26.57 -8.69
CA MET A 841 56.47 -26.45 -8.80
C MET A 841 57.18 -27.81 -8.68
N ILE A 842 56.71 -28.69 -7.78
CA ILE A 842 57.25 -30.07 -7.69
C ILE A 842 56.96 -30.87 -8.98
N LEU A 843 55.77 -30.71 -9.55
CA LEU A 843 55.41 -31.38 -10.81
C LEU A 843 56.26 -30.88 -11.98
N ILE A 844 56.55 -29.58 -12.04
CA ILE A 844 57.48 -29.01 -13.04
C ILE A 844 58.88 -29.58 -12.85
N GLU A 845 59.40 -29.62 -11.63
CA GLU A 845 60.74 -30.13 -11.33
C GLU A 845 60.90 -31.62 -11.67
N THR A 846 59.83 -32.41 -11.44
CA THR A 846 59.75 -33.83 -11.83
C THR A 846 59.38 -34.06 -13.30
N LYS A 847 59.22 -32.98 -14.08
CA LYS A 847 58.86 -32.96 -15.52
C LYS A 847 57.49 -33.55 -15.84
N ASP A 848 56.59 -33.64 -14.86
CA ASP A 848 55.18 -33.98 -15.06
C ASP A 848 54.38 -32.73 -15.47
N TYR A 849 54.65 -32.27 -16.70
CA TYR A 849 54.02 -31.06 -17.22
C TYR A 849 52.51 -31.18 -17.41
N SER A 850 51.97 -32.40 -17.53
CA SER A 850 50.52 -32.60 -17.69
C SER A 850 49.79 -32.26 -16.40
N ASN A 851 50.24 -32.84 -15.28
CA ASN A 851 49.64 -32.56 -13.97
C ASN A 851 49.99 -31.15 -13.47
N ALA A 852 51.17 -30.64 -13.80
CA ALA A 852 51.52 -29.24 -13.53
C ALA A 852 50.54 -28.29 -14.23
N TYR A 853 50.29 -28.50 -15.52
CA TYR A 853 49.35 -27.69 -16.30
C TYR A 853 47.94 -27.69 -15.68
N SER A 854 47.43 -28.87 -15.32
CA SER A 854 46.11 -28.99 -14.67
C SER A 854 46.06 -28.20 -13.36
N THR A 855 47.06 -28.39 -12.49
CA THR A 855 47.12 -27.75 -11.17
C THR A 855 47.21 -26.22 -11.28
N LEU A 856 48.03 -25.71 -12.20
CA LEU A 856 48.17 -24.28 -12.45
C LEU A 856 46.88 -23.67 -13.00
N ASN A 857 46.25 -24.34 -13.97
CA ASN A 857 44.99 -23.88 -14.56
C ASN A 857 43.84 -23.87 -13.53
N GLU A 858 43.75 -24.87 -12.66
CA GLU A 858 42.80 -24.85 -11.54
C GLU A 858 43.07 -23.69 -10.58
N THR A 859 44.35 -23.44 -10.25
CA THR A 859 44.74 -22.30 -9.39
C THR A 859 44.26 -20.97 -9.96
N ILE A 860 44.42 -20.78 -11.27
CA ILE A 860 43.99 -19.56 -11.98
C ILE A 860 42.47 -19.42 -12.00
N ASN A 861 41.76 -20.49 -12.36
CA ASN A 861 40.31 -20.42 -12.58
C ASN A 861 39.51 -20.27 -11.29
N TYR A 862 39.93 -20.93 -10.21
CA TYR A 862 39.18 -20.90 -8.95
C TYR A 862 39.63 -19.79 -7.99
N TYR A 863 40.84 -19.24 -8.17
CA TYR A 863 41.43 -18.30 -7.23
C TYR A 863 42.06 -17.08 -7.91
N ASP A 864 41.41 -16.61 -8.97
CA ASP A 864 41.82 -15.41 -9.71
C ASP A 864 41.93 -14.19 -8.77
N GLY A 865 42.90 -13.32 -9.06
CA GLY A 865 43.26 -12.17 -8.22
C GLY A 865 44.15 -12.50 -7.01
N SER A 866 44.42 -13.79 -6.72
CA SER A 866 45.44 -14.16 -5.74
C SER A 866 46.86 -14.02 -6.31
N ILE A 867 47.84 -13.69 -5.45
CA ILE A 867 49.25 -13.59 -5.89
C ILE A 867 49.78 -14.91 -6.48
N PHE A 868 49.28 -16.05 -6.02
CA PHE A 868 49.69 -17.37 -6.50
C PHE A 868 48.99 -17.75 -7.80
N ALA A 869 47.77 -17.28 -8.06
CA ALA A 869 47.16 -17.37 -9.38
C ALA A 869 47.96 -16.56 -10.42
N ASP A 870 48.44 -15.38 -10.06
CA ASP A 870 49.29 -14.57 -10.94
C ASP A 870 50.65 -15.24 -11.20
N LYS A 871 51.28 -15.82 -10.17
CA LYS A 871 52.47 -16.67 -10.37
C LYS A 871 52.17 -17.90 -11.22
N ALA A 872 51.00 -18.52 -11.04
CA ALA A 872 50.58 -19.67 -11.83
C ALA A 872 50.38 -19.31 -13.31
N LYS A 873 49.84 -18.13 -13.64
CA LYS A 873 49.74 -17.61 -15.01
C LYS A 873 51.13 -17.54 -15.67
N ILE A 874 52.16 -17.13 -14.95
CA ILE A 874 53.55 -17.08 -15.45
C ILE A 874 54.07 -18.49 -15.76
N GLU A 875 54.04 -19.40 -14.78
CA GLU A 875 54.55 -20.77 -14.96
C GLU A 875 53.78 -21.53 -16.04
N LEU A 876 52.46 -21.35 -16.12
CA LEU A 876 51.63 -21.93 -17.17
C LEU A 876 52.03 -21.40 -18.55
N SER A 877 52.28 -20.10 -18.66
CA SER A 877 52.74 -19.47 -19.90
C SER A 877 54.10 -20.01 -20.33
N LEU A 878 55.03 -20.25 -19.39
CA LEU A 878 56.33 -20.87 -19.70
C LEU A 878 56.17 -22.30 -20.25
N ILE A 879 55.27 -23.10 -19.66
CA ILE A 879 54.94 -24.44 -20.18
C ILE A 879 54.36 -24.36 -21.59
N GLU A 880 53.50 -23.37 -21.86
CA GLU A 880 52.88 -23.17 -23.17
C GLU A 880 53.86 -22.67 -24.23
N ILE A 881 54.77 -21.76 -23.87
CA ILE A 881 55.87 -21.29 -24.73
C ILE A 881 56.73 -22.48 -25.14
N ALA A 882 57.11 -23.34 -24.18
CA ALA A 882 57.90 -24.54 -24.46
C ALA A 882 57.18 -25.54 -25.39
N ARG A 883 55.84 -25.47 -25.50
CA ARG A 883 55.00 -26.29 -26.38
C ARG A 883 54.58 -25.56 -27.67
N SER A 884 55.13 -24.38 -27.92
CA SER A 884 54.79 -23.50 -29.05
C SER A 884 53.30 -23.12 -29.13
N LYS A 885 52.61 -23.05 -27.99
CA LYS A 885 51.19 -22.67 -27.87
C LYS A 885 51.06 -21.22 -27.39
N PHE A 886 51.32 -20.28 -28.27
CA PHE A 886 51.55 -18.89 -27.86
C PHE A 886 50.28 -18.09 -27.52
N ASP A 887 49.11 -18.42 -28.05
CA ASP A 887 47.92 -17.56 -27.95
C ASP A 887 47.43 -17.36 -26.50
N ASN A 888 47.45 -18.44 -25.70
CA ASN A 888 46.99 -18.37 -24.31
C ASN A 888 48.05 -17.72 -23.40
N ALA A 889 49.33 -18.09 -23.56
CA ALA A 889 50.47 -17.42 -22.92
C ALA A 889 50.47 -15.90 -23.19
N GLU A 890 50.25 -15.50 -24.45
CA GLU A 890 50.17 -14.09 -24.85
C GLU A 890 49.10 -13.34 -24.04
N LYS A 891 47.90 -13.91 -23.96
CA LYS A 891 46.76 -13.33 -23.24
C LYS A 891 47.05 -13.14 -21.75
N LEU A 892 47.51 -14.21 -21.08
CA LEU A 892 47.75 -14.22 -19.63
C LEU A 892 48.86 -13.23 -19.24
N LEU A 893 49.97 -13.22 -19.99
CA LEU A 893 51.11 -12.36 -19.71
C LEU A 893 50.81 -10.88 -19.99
N LYS A 894 50.06 -10.59 -21.06
CA LYS A 894 49.61 -9.22 -21.38
C LYS A 894 48.75 -8.64 -20.26
N GLU A 895 47.79 -9.41 -19.76
CA GLU A 895 46.91 -9.00 -18.66
C GLU A 895 47.73 -8.64 -17.42
N LEU A 896 48.61 -9.54 -16.97
CA LEU A 896 49.45 -9.33 -15.79
C LEU A 896 50.38 -8.11 -15.93
N GLY A 897 51.03 -7.96 -17.08
CA GLY A 897 51.88 -6.80 -17.34
C GLY A 897 51.11 -5.48 -17.25
N GLN A 898 49.84 -5.46 -17.67
CA GLN A 898 49.00 -4.27 -17.64
C GLN A 898 48.44 -3.94 -16.25
N THR A 899 48.11 -4.94 -15.46
CA THR A 899 47.45 -4.77 -14.15
C THR A 899 48.43 -4.60 -12.99
N ARG A 900 49.58 -5.27 -13.00
CA ARG A 900 50.55 -5.24 -11.90
C ARG A 900 51.66 -4.21 -12.10
N ARG A 901 52.26 -3.74 -11.00
CA ARG A 901 53.38 -2.76 -10.98
C ARG A 901 54.57 -3.24 -10.14
N ASP A 902 54.56 -4.49 -9.73
CA ASP A 902 55.62 -5.15 -8.98
C ASP A 902 56.48 -6.05 -9.86
N ASP A 903 57.39 -6.83 -9.25
CA ASP A 903 58.31 -7.72 -9.95
C ASP A 903 57.60 -8.76 -10.84
N ILE A 904 56.45 -9.28 -10.41
CA ILE A 904 55.60 -10.19 -11.18
C ILE A 904 55.09 -9.51 -12.46
N GLY A 905 54.66 -8.24 -12.36
CA GLY A 905 54.26 -7.45 -13.52
C GLY A 905 55.41 -7.20 -14.49
N ALA A 906 56.63 -6.95 -13.97
CA ALA A 906 57.82 -6.76 -14.78
C ALA A 906 58.20 -8.05 -15.54
N GLN A 907 58.21 -9.18 -14.85
CA GLN A 907 58.43 -10.51 -15.43
C GLN A 907 57.41 -10.84 -16.52
N ALA A 908 56.12 -10.66 -16.24
CA ALA A 908 55.05 -10.96 -17.18
C ALA A 908 55.12 -10.07 -18.44
N GLN A 909 55.38 -8.77 -18.26
CA GLN A 909 55.53 -7.84 -19.39
C GLN A 909 56.73 -8.18 -20.28
N TYR A 910 57.86 -8.61 -19.67
CA TYR A 910 59.01 -9.10 -20.42
C TYR A 910 58.67 -10.37 -21.21
N LEU A 911 58.10 -11.38 -20.56
CA LEU A 911 57.72 -12.65 -21.20
C LEU A 911 56.67 -12.43 -22.30
N TYR A 912 55.74 -11.49 -22.14
CA TYR A 912 54.80 -11.10 -23.20
C TYR A 912 55.54 -10.59 -24.45
N GLY A 913 56.56 -9.75 -24.27
CA GLY A 913 57.42 -9.31 -25.36
C GLY A 913 58.19 -10.44 -26.04
N VAL A 914 58.68 -11.41 -25.25
CA VAL A 914 59.37 -12.60 -25.78
C VAL A 914 58.42 -13.48 -26.59
N VAL A 915 57.20 -13.74 -26.10
CA VAL A 915 56.19 -14.52 -26.81
C VAL A 915 55.87 -13.90 -28.18
N LEU A 916 55.70 -12.57 -28.24
CA LEU A 916 55.46 -11.86 -29.50
C LEU A 916 56.65 -11.97 -30.46
N LEU A 917 57.88 -11.93 -29.92
CA LEU A 917 59.10 -12.09 -30.71
C LEU A 917 59.24 -13.50 -31.29
N ASP A 918 58.83 -14.52 -30.54
CA ASP A 918 58.81 -15.93 -30.96
C ASP A 918 57.73 -16.20 -32.02
N GLN A 919 56.58 -15.51 -31.93
CA GLN A 919 55.54 -15.49 -32.97
C GLN A 919 55.94 -14.70 -34.24
N GLY A 920 57.06 -13.97 -34.21
CA GLY A 920 57.51 -13.12 -35.31
C GLY A 920 56.81 -11.75 -35.41
N LYS A 921 56.01 -11.35 -34.41
CA LYS A 921 55.36 -10.04 -34.31
C LYS A 921 56.34 -9.00 -33.75
N ILE A 922 57.37 -8.67 -34.53
CA ILE A 922 58.53 -7.92 -34.03
C ILE A 922 58.16 -6.51 -33.52
N ASP A 923 57.29 -5.78 -34.20
CA ASP A 923 56.90 -4.42 -33.79
C ASP A 923 56.09 -4.40 -32.48
N ASP A 924 55.21 -5.40 -32.30
CA ASP A 924 54.45 -5.58 -31.05
C ASP A 924 55.39 -5.98 -29.91
N ALA A 925 56.34 -6.89 -30.19
CA ALA A 925 57.36 -7.31 -29.22
C ALA A 925 58.18 -6.11 -28.73
N MET A 926 58.64 -5.25 -29.66
CA MET A 926 59.36 -4.03 -29.30
C MET A 926 58.52 -3.11 -28.41
N SER A 927 57.25 -2.92 -28.74
CA SER A 927 56.33 -2.09 -27.93
C SER A 927 56.15 -2.64 -26.52
N ALA A 928 55.98 -3.97 -26.39
CA ALA A 928 55.86 -4.64 -25.12
C ALA A 928 57.14 -4.56 -24.27
N LEU A 929 58.31 -4.72 -24.87
CA LEU A 929 59.61 -4.67 -24.18
C LEU A 929 60.00 -3.23 -23.79
N VAL A 930 59.69 -2.22 -24.61
CA VAL A 930 59.88 -0.80 -24.25
C VAL A 930 59.04 -0.43 -23.02
N ARG A 931 57.87 -1.03 -22.85
CA ARG A 931 57.04 -0.81 -21.65
C ARG A 931 57.71 -1.32 -20.37
N VAL A 932 58.51 -2.38 -20.42
CA VAL A 932 59.35 -2.81 -19.28
C VAL A 932 60.28 -1.67 -18.88
N ARG A 933 60.92 -1.05 -19.87
CA ARG A 933 61.83 0.09 -19.68
C ARG A 933 61.17 1.32 -19.08
N SER A 934 59.94 1.64 -19.48
CA SER A 934 59.27 2.88 -19.05
C SER A 934 58.52 2.76 -17.73
N ILE A 935 57.94 1.59 -17.44
CA ILE A 935 57.07 1.39 -16.26
C ILE A 935 57.79 0.62 -15.14
N PHE A 936 58.71 -0.28 -15.49
CA PHE A 936 59.33 -1.22 -14.55
C PHE A 936 60.85 -1.00 -14.43
N SER A 937 61.33 0.22 -14.67
CA SER A 937 62.76 0.55 -14.68
C SER A 937 63.51 0.31 -13.36
N SER A 938 62.79 0.23 -12.24
CA SER A 938 63.35 -0.10 -10.93
C SER A 938 63.71 -1.58 -10.77
N TYR A 939 63.18 -2.48 -11.61
CA TYR A 939 63.44 -3.92 -11.58
C TYR A 939 64.59 -4.28 -12.53
N ASP A 940 65.81 -4.12 -12.05
CA ASP A 940 67.04 -4.17 -12.85
C ASP A 940 67.17 -5.44 -13.72
N PHE A 941 66.88 -6.60 -13.16
CA PHE A 941 66.96 -7.88 -13.86
C PHE A 941 66.07 -7.91 -15.12
N TRP A 942 64.78 -7.57 -14.97
CA TRP A 942 63.82 -7.55 -16.07
C TRP A 942 64.07 -6.41 -17.05
N TYR A 943 64.51 -5.25 -16.54
CA TYR A 943 64.95 -4.13 -17.37
C TYR A 943 66.08 -4.56 -18.32
N SER A 944 67.13 -5.18 -17.78
CA SER A 944 68.30 -5.60 -18.56
C SER A 944 67.96 -6.74 -19.53
N LYS A 945 67.14 -7.72 -19.11
CA LYS A 945 66.61 -8.75 -20.02
C LYS A 945 65.79 -8.15 -21.16
N SER A 946 64.99 -7.11 -20.91
CA SER A 946 64.19 -6.45 -21.95
C SER A 946 65.07 -5.73 -22.99
N LEU A 947 66.21 -5.18 -22.59
CA LEU A 947 67.17 -4.58 -23.53
C LEU A 947 67.83 -5.62 -24.43
N ILE A 948 68.21 -6.79 -23.89
CA ILE A 948 68.72 -7.89 -24.71
C ILE A 948 67.67 -8.29 -25.75
N ALA A 949 66.42 -8.51 -25.32
CA ALA A 949 65.34 -8.88 -26.24
C ALA A 949 65.03 -7.77 -27.27
N LEU A 950 65.11 -6.49 -26.91
CA LEU A 950 65.00 -5.38 -27.87
C LEU A 950 66.16 -5.40 -28.89
N GLY A 951 67.37 -5.71 -28.44
CA GLY A 951 68.51 -5.94 -29.32
C GLY A 951 68.24 -7.05 -30.33
N ASP A 952 67.62 -8.15 -29.88
CA ASP A 952 67.20 -9.26 -30.75
C ASP A 952 66.12 -8.79 -31.76
N CYS A 953 65.14 -7.98 -31.34
CA CYS A 953 64.15 -7.39 -32.24
C CYS A 953 64.80 -6.51 -33.33
N TYR A 954 65.68 -5.60 -32.94
CA TYR A 954 66.41 -4.73 -33.89
C TYR A 954 67.30 -5.54 -34.84
N SER A 955 67.95 -6.59 -34.33
CA SER A 955 68.73 -7.53 -35.14
C SER A 955 67.85 -8.21 -36.20
N LYS A 956 66.67 -8.72 -35.83
CA LYS A 956 65.72 -9.33 -36.78
C LYS A 956 65.20 -8.32 -37.82
N LYS A 957 65.18 -7.02 -37.52
CA LYS A 957 64.85 -5.94 -38.48
C LYS A 957 66.04 -5.43 -39.30
N ASN A 958 67.21 -6.06 -39.21
CA ASN A 958 68.47 -5.61 -39.82
C ASN A 958 68.94 -4.21 -39.34
N ASP A 959 68.44 -3.72 -38.22
CA ASP A 959 68.90 -2.46 -37.61
C ASP A 959 70.07 -2.72 -36.64
N LYS A 960 71.23 -2.99 -37.23
CA LYS A 960 72.44 -3.35 -36.47
C LYS A 960 72.89 -2.22 -35.53
N LYS A 961 72.58 -0.96 -35.82
CA LYS A 961 72.99 0.17 -34.98
C LYS A 961 72.25 0.10 -33.63
N ASN A 962 70.92 0.08 -33.68
CA ASN A 962 70.11 0.06 -32.47
C ASN A 962 70.27 -1.26 -31.70
N ALA A 963 70.46 -2.39 -32.39
CA ALA A 963 70.78 -3.66 -31.74
C ALA A 963 72.08 -3.60 -30.91
N ARG A 964 73.16 -3.01 -31.47
CA ARG A 964 74.42 -2.81 -30.74
C ARG A 964 74.25 -1.92 -29.52
N GLU A 965 73.47 -0.85 -29.64
CA GLU A 965 73.21 0.08 -28.54
C GLU A 965 72.51 -0.62 -27.37
N MET A 966 71.48 -1.44 -27.64
CA MET A 966 70.78 -2.18 -26.59
C MET A 966 71.69 -3.18 -25.87
N TYR A 967 72.49 -3.96 -26.61
CA TYR A 967 73.43 -4.92 -25.99
C TYR A 967 74.52 -4.22 -25.18
N ARG A 968 75.09 -3.12 -25.68
CA ARG A 968 76.12 -2.35 -24.96
C ARG A 968 75.60 -1.77 -23.65
N ALA A 969 74.37 -1.27 -23.64
CA ALA A 969 73.74 -0.74 -22.43
C ALA A 969 73.65 -1.80 -21.31
N VAL A 970 73.42 -3.07 -21.66
CA VAL A 970 73.44 -4.17 -20.69
C VAL A 970 74.87 -4.48 -20.25
N ILE A 971 75.83 -4.57 -21.18
CA ILE A 971 77.24 -4.89 -20.86
C ILE A 971 77.86 -3.85 -19.93
N GLU A 972 77.54 -2.57 -20.12
CA GLU A 972 78.02 -1.47 -19.28
C GLU A 972 77.56 -1.64 -17.82
N LYS A 973 76.29 -2.02 -17.62
CA LYS A 973 75.70 -2.19 -16.29
C LYS A 973 76.05 -3.54 -15.65
N HIS A 974 76.15 -4.60 -16.45
CA HIS A 974 76.26 -6.00 -16.02
C HIS A 974 77.58 -6.68 -16.45
N SER A 975 78.69 -5.94 -16.40
CA SER A 975 79.97 -6.39 -16.99
C SER A 975 80.56 -7.70 -16.43
N LYS A 976 80.11 -8.21 -15.29
CA LYS A 976 80.70 -9.41 -14.64
C LYS A 976 79.72 -10.53 -14.35
N ASP A 977 78.47 -10.42 -14.80
CA ASP A 977 77.45 -11.43 -14.56
C ASP A 977 76.98 -12.11 -15.86
N GLU A 978 75.97 -12.98 -15.71
CA GLU A 978 75.39 -13.75 -16.79
C GLU A 978 74.69 -12.89 -17.85
N LEU A 979 74.04 -11.78 -17.46
CA LEU A 979 73.33 -10.89 -18.39
C LEU A 979 74.30 -10.15 -19.30
N GLY A 980 75.42 -9.66 -18.75
CA GLY A 980 76.46 -9.04 -19.57
C GLY A 980 77.17 -10.05 -20.48
N SER A 981 77.33 -11.29 -20.02
CA SER A 981 77.90 -12.37 -20.83
C SER A 981 76.97 -12.74 -22.00
N GLU A 982 75.66 -12.86 -21.74
CA GLU A 982 74.64 -13.08 -22.77
C GLU A 982 74.64 -11.94 -23.80
N ALA A 983 74.62 -10.69 -23.35
CA ALA A 983 74.64 -9.52 -24.22
C ALA A 983 75.91 -9.43 -25.07
N ARG A 984 77.10 -9.81 -24.55
CA ARG A 984 78.34 -9.89 -25.34
C ARG A 984 78.25 -10.93 -26.44
N THR A 985 77.74 -12.12 -26.12
CA THR A 985 77.57 -13.20 -27.10
C THR A 985 76.66 -12.73 -28.23
N LYS A 986 75.53 -12.10 -27.89
CA LYS A 986 74.59 -11.52 -28.87
C LYS A 986 75.23 -10.41 -29.69
N LEU A 987 76.02 -9.53 -29.06
CA LEU A 987 76.74 -8.44 -29.74
C LEU A 987 77.82 -8.96 -30.72
N ASN A 988 78.53 -10.04 -30.35
CA ASN A 988 79.54 -10.67 -31.20
C ASN A 988 78.92 -11.39 -32.42
N ASN A 989 77.68 -11.87 -32.28
CA ASN A 989 76.97 -12.59 -33.33
C ASN A 989 76.17 -11.69 -34.30
N LEU A 990 76.20 -10.36 -34.10
CA LEU A 990 75.42 -9.34 -34.82
C LEU A 990 76.21 -8.69 -35.98
#